data_AF-A0A1I1NV94-F1
#
_entry.id   AF-A0A1I1NV94-F1
#
_cell.length_a   1.000
_cell.length_b   1.000
_cell.length_c   1.000
_cell.angle_alpha   90.00
_cell.angle_beta   90.00
_cell.angle_gamma   90.00
#
_symmetry.space_group_name_H-M   'P 1'
#
loop_
_entity.id
_entity.type
_entity.pdbx_description
1 polymer ?
#
loop_
_entity_poly.entity_id
_entity_poly.type
_entity_poly.pdbx_seq_one_letter_code
_entity_poly.pdbx_strand_id
1 'polypeptide(L)'
;MLTGTLWPGSRIASFAALAVGILLVFLPWSGLLAPIDQALREARFHASDRQPSGETIFLDIDSASLATVGVWPWPRQIHANVLDTLLTLGSAEVVFDIDFSSASTPEGDAVFAAALERAGGYAFLAAFQQQAADGTAVVNLPIAPFAAQADAVLVNVDGDGTGLVHSVPAALPEFSIVSVAKALAPQARLTAPKIGIDFGIDLTAITRISAQELLYGNPDPALFANKQVVVGSSAIELRDFFRVPRFGVVPGPLVQLAATETLKAGRQLTDWGTLPALLLSLLVVGAFLLSRLRQVGLTQLCLIGLASALLVETSAWMAQRLYAVTLDTAIYHCTVVILVIVALLIERTSRWRTSLQQQARLAYLASHDPDSGARSRQVLLDELDNHLASGEHFGLTLVHLGRLNQAIVSLGHDVGERAASEVVQRISRHLGMVPARIGSDSFAWAQLAPLNAAQQAEVCHSIGLVLDEPYVIGGHQVILDTCFGTATASDGLASAAELLRQADVALGHAQTHGLKSAPFDAQQGELINQRRLRDIALRQALQNGEFYLLFQPQIDLASNAMTGVEALIRWNSPTLGHVSPVHFIPLAEETGMIVRLGQWVLEEACRQAAQWAWGGRLSVNVSSAQFMLSDVVGSVTQALSKSGFPAHRLDLEITESLFVRDDTRIISELQQLRSLGVHIALDDFGTGYSSLSYLARLPVDKLKIDQAFVRSLPDPHHEALVETIILMAKRLGMAVVAEGIETAHQSAYLAGLGCEVGQGYLFGRPSTPQALGFEVSTIQAA
;
A
#
# COMPACT_ATOMS: atom_id res chain seq x y z
N MET A 1 -14.21 -23.17 -24.23
CA MET A 1 -13.70 -22.51 -25.45
C MET A 1 -12.48 -21.70 -25.07
N LEU A 2 -11.37 -22.00 -25.74
CA LEU A 2 -10.05 -21.40 -25.55
C LEU A 2 -10.05 -19.94 -26.00
N THR A 3 -10.05 -19.00 -25.06
CA THR A 3 -9.58 -17.63 -25.30
C THR A 3 -8.70 -17.20 -24.13
N GLY A 4 -7.53 -17.85 -24.04
CA GLY A 4 -6.41 -17.33 -23.26
C GLY A 4 -6.00 -16.00 -23.89
N THR A 5 -6.46 -14.90 -23.31
CA THR A 5 -6.00 -13.56 -23.62
C THR A 5 -4.51 -13.49 -23.28
N LEU A 6 -3.68 -13.61 -24.31
CA LEU A 6 -2.24 -13.36 -24.24
C LEU A 6 -2.04 -12.00 -23.54
N TRP A 7 -1.48 -12.07 -22.34
CA TRP A 7 -1.13 -10.94 -21.47
C TRP A 7 -0.49 -9.82 -22.30
N PRO A 8 -0.92 -8.55 -22.21
CA PRO A 8 -0.31 -7.46 -22.99
C PRO A 8 1.22 -7.31 -22.80
N GLY A 9 1.80 -7.86 -21.72
CA GLY A 9 3.25 -7.94 -21.52
C GLY A 9 3.97 -8.96 -22.43
N SER A 10 3.32 -10.05 -22.84
CA SER A 10 3.94 -11.05 -23.72
C SER A 10 4.11 -10.53 -25.14
N ARG A 11 3.18 -9.71 -25.63
CA ARG A 11 3.29 -9.06 -26.95
C ARG A 11 4.50 -8.13 -27.01
N ILE A 12 4.70 -7.29 -26.00
CA ILE A 12 5.85 -6.36 -25.93
C ILE A 12 7.17 -7.13 -25.87
N ALA A 13 7.22 -8.21 -25.08
CA ALA A 13 8.40 -9.08 -25.00
C ALA A 13 8.73 -9.73 -26.36
N SER A 14 7.70 -10.20 -27.08
CA SER A 14 7.88 -10.79 -28.41
C SER A 14 8.36 -9.79 -29.45
N PHE A 15 7.83 -8.55 -29.45
CA PHE A 15 8.30 -7.49 -30.35
C PHE A 15 9.74 -7.07 -30.04
N ALA A 16 10.09 -6.92 -28.76
CA ALA A 16 11.45 -6.57 -28.35
C ALA A 16 12.46 -7.67 -28.73
N ALA A 17 12.14 -8.93 -28.48
CA ALA A 17 13.00 -10.05 -28.85
C ALA A 17 13.15 -10.21 -30.37
N LEU A 18 12.09 -9.95 -31.15
CA LEU A 18 12.16 -9.94 -32.62
C LEU A 18 13.06 -8.82 -33.13
N ALA A 19 12.95 -7.62 -32.57
CA ALA A 19 13.82 -6.49 -32.91
C ALA A 19 15.29 -6.78 -32.57
N VAL A 20 15.55 -7.42 -31.43
CA VAL A 20 16.89 -7.89 -31.06
C VAL A 20 17.39 -8.94 -32.06
N GLY A 21 16.57 -9.92 -32.43
CA GLY A 21 16.93 -10.92 -33.44
C GLY A 21 17.31 -10.31 -34.80
N ILE A 22 16.57 -9.29 -35.26
CA ILE A 22 16.89 -8.57 -36.49
C ILE A 22 18.21 -7.80 -36.34
N LEU A 23 18.41 -7.08 -35.22
CA LEU A 23 19.63 -6.32 -34.94
C LEU A 23 20.87 -7.23 -34.96
N LEU A 24 20.77 -8.44 -34.38
CA LEU A 24 21.86 -9.39 -34.30
C LEU A 24 22.37 -9.88 -35.66
N VAL A 25 21.53 -9.91 -36.68
CA VAL A 25 21.95 -10.31 -38.04
C VAL A 25 22.84 -9.24 -38.68
N PHE A 26 22.59 -7.96 -38.41
CA PHE A 26 23.31 -6.84 -39.03
C PHE A 26 24.52 -6.38 -38.21
N LEU A 27 24.52 -6.60 -36.89
CA LEU A 27 25.56 -6.10 -35.99
C LEU A 27 26.99 -6.57 -36.33
N PRO A 28 27.26 -7.83 -36.74
CA PRO A 28 28.60 -8.27 -37.14
C PRO A 28 29.18 -7.47 -38.32
N TRP A 29 28.33 -7.03 -39.23
CA TRP A 29 28.73 -6.31 -40.45
C TRP A 29 29.09 -4.85 -40.17
N SER A 30 28.74 -4.34 -38.99
CA SER A 30 28.99 -2.95 -38.60
C SER A 30 30.42 -2.68 -38.13
N GLY A 31 31.18 -3.74 -37.79
CA GLY A 31 32.49 -3.61 -37.15
C GLY A 31 32.46 -3.16 -35.69
N LEU A 32 31.30 -2.82 -35.12
CA LEU A 32 31.17 -2.32 -33.74
C LEU A 32 31.64 -3.30 -32.66
N LEU A 33 31.60 -4.61 -32.96
CA LEU A 33 32.00 -5.66 -32.02
C LEU A 33 33.51 -5.99 -32.07
N ALA A 34 34.22 -5.54 -33.11
CA ALA A 34 35.62 -5.92 -33.34
C ALA A 34 36.55 -5.62 -32.15
N PRO A 35 36.45 -4.46 -31.45
CA PRO A 35 37.30 -4.22 -30.28
C PRO A 35 37.04 -5.18 -29.11
N ILE A 36 35.79 -5.62 -28.93
CA ILE A 36 35.40 -6.55 -27.86
C ILE A 36 35.90 -7.95 -28.21
N ASP A 37 35.71 -8.37 -29.46
CA ASP A 37 36.23 -9.66 -29.94
C ASP A 37 37.75 -9.72 -29.86
N GLN A 38 38.45 -8.63 -30.19
CA GLN A 38 39.90 -8.52 -30.01
C GLN A 38 40.29 -8.69 -28.54
N ALA A 39 39.65 -7.98 -27.62
CA ALA A 39 39.95 -8.07 -26.19
C ALA A 39 39.70 -9.49 -25.63
N LEU A 40 38.63 -10.16 -26.07
CA LEU A 40 38.33 -11.53 -25.69
C LEU A 40 39.37 -12.53 -26.24
N ARG A 41 39.76 -12.37 -27.51
CA ARG A 41 40.84 -13.16 -28.13
C ARG A 41 42.17 -12.98 -27.39
N GLU A 42 42.54 -11.74 -27.05
CA GLU A 42 43.74 -11.42 -26.26
C GLU A 42 43.69 -12.07 -24.87
N ALA A 43 42.56 -11.99 -24.17
CA ALA A 43 42.39 -12.64 -22.87
C ALA A 43 42.59 -14.17 -22.95
N ARG A 44 42.11 -14.81 -24.03
CA ARG A 44 42.33 -16.25 -24.27
C ARG A 44 43.79 -16.59 -24.55
N PHE A 45 44.52 -15.72 -25.24
CA PHE A 45 45.97 -15.87 -25.43
C PHE A 45 46.71 -15.73 -24.10
N HIS A 46 46.37 -14.76 -23.25
CA HIS A 46 46.94 -14.67 -21.90
C HIS A 46 46.66 -15.91 -21.04
N ALA A 47 45.48 -16.51 -21.18
CA ALA A 47 45.11 -17.74 -20.50
C ALA A 47 45.73 -19.01 -21.13
N SER A 48 46.49 -18.87 -22.21
CA SER A 48 47.15 -19.97 -22.91
C SER A 48 48.65 -19.74 -22.90
N ASP A 49 49.38 -20.38 -22.00
CA ASP A 49 50.83 -20.28 -21.95
C ASP A 49 51.48 -21.51 -22.59
N ARG A 50 52.31 -21.29 -23.62
CA ARG A 50 53.03 -22.34 -24.34
C ARG A 50 54.48 -21.92 -24.50
N GLN A 51 55.38 -22.86 -24.24
CA GLN A 51 56.79 -22.66 -24.49
C GLN A 51 57.10 -22.81 -25.98
N PRO A 52 58.02 -22.00 -26.54
CA PRO A 52 58.54 -22.21 -27.89
C PRO A 52 59.30 -23.54 -27.97
N SER A 53 59.56 -24.01 -29.20
CA SER A 53 60.33 -25.23 -29.48
C SER A 53 61.74 -25.20 -28.88
N GLY A 54 62.28 -24.00 -28.66
CA GLY A 54 63.66 -23.78 -28.26
C GLY A 54 64.66 -24.02 -29.39
N GLU A 55 64.20 -24.25 -30.62
CA GLU A 55 65.05 -24.50 -31.79
C GLU A 55 65.42 -23.21 -32.55
N THR A 56 64.76 -22.09 -32.25
CA THR A 56 64.98 -20.80 -32.91
C THR A 56 65.69 -19.80 -32.00
N ILE A 57 66.52 -18.95 -32.60
CA ILE A 57 67.20 -17.84 -31.94
C ILE A 57 66.87 -16.55 -32.70
N PHE A 58 66.56 -15.49 -31.96
CA PHE A 58 66.53 -14.14 -32.49
C PHE A 58 67.91 -13.49 -32.32
N LEU A 59 68.68 -13.40 -33.40
CA LEU A 59 69.88 -12.58 -33.42
C LEU A 59 69.49 -11.14 -33.73
N ASP A 60 69.61 -10.29 -32.72
CA ASP A 60 68.95 -9.01 -32.68
C ASP A 60 69.91 -7.85 -32.91
N ILE A 61 69.63 -7.08 -33.95
CA ILE A 61 70.22 -5.77 -34.20
C ILE A 61 69.45 -4.76 -33.35
N ASP A 62 69.80 -4.73 -32.06
CA ASP A 62 69.27 -3.79 -31.08
C ASP A 62 69.99 -2.44 -31.13
N SER A 63 69.46 -1.44 -30.42
CA SER A 63 70.07 -0.10 -30.35
C SER A 63 71.49 -0.13 -29.77
N ALA A 64 71.83 -1.11 -28.92
CA ALA A 64 73.19 -1.28 -28.41
C ALA A 64 74.15 -1.77 -29.50
N SER A 65 73.70 -2.68 -30.35
CA SER A 65 74.43 -3.12 -31.54
C SER A 65 74.66 -1.99 -32.52
N LEU A 66 73.66 -1.12 -32.77
CA LEU A 66 73.88 0.07 -33.60
C LEU A 66 74.90 1.05 -33.00
N ALA A 67 74.93 1.19 -31.67
CA ALA A 67 75.88 2.05 -30.98
C ALA A 67 77.33 1.51 -31.04
N THR A 68 77.50 0.19 -30.95
CA THR A 68 78.82 -0.47 -30.88
C THR A 68 79.38 -0.82 -32.27
N VAL A 69 78.56 -1.38 -33.14
CA VAL A 69 78.96 -1.92 -34.46
C VAL A 69 79.09 -0.81 -35.50
N GLY A 70 78.21 0.20 -35.45
CA GLY A 70 78.23 1.37 -36.34
C GLY A 70 76.86 1.75 -36.92
N VAL A 71 76.87 2.81 -37.73
CA VAL A 71 75.67 3.43 -38.32
C VAL A 71 75.03 2.51 -39.36
N TRP A 72 73.70 2.39 -39.32
CA TRP A 72 72.91 1.66 -40.31
C TRP A 72 72.74 2.46 -41.62
N PRO A 73 72.72 1.83 -42.80
CA PRO A 73 72.92 0.39 -43.07
C PRO A 73 74.37 -0.06 -42.87
N TRP A 74 74.55 -1.24 -42.28
CA TRP A 74 75.87 -1.80 -42.05
C TRP A 74 76.59 -2.20 -43.35
N PRO A 75 77.92 -2.03 -43.43
CA PRO A 75 78.72 -2.58 -44.52
C PRO A 75 78.51 -4.09 -44.69
N ARG A 76 78.51 -4.57 -45.94
CA ARG A 76 78.36 -6.00 -46.30
C ARG A 76 79.34 -6.93 -45.59
N GLN A 77 80.54 -6.45 -45.26
CA GLN A 77 81.54 -7.19 -44.48
C GLN A 77 81.01 -7.61 -43.10
N ILE A 78 80.16 -6.80 -42.46
CA ILE A 78 79.61 -7.11 -41.15
C ILE A 78 78.62 -8.27 -41.25
N HIS A 79 77.74 -8.26 -42.26
CA HIS A 79 76.81 -9.37 -42.52
C HIS A 79 77.55 -10.67 -42.88
N ALA A 80 78.66 -10.56 -43.64
CA ALA A 80 79.54 -11.70 -43.91
C ALA A 80 80.15 -12.27 -42.62
N ASN A 81 80.66 -11.42 -41.73
CA ASN A 81 81.22 -11.83 -40.45
C ASN A 81 80.17 -12.49 -39.55
N VAL A 82 78.93 -11.96 -39.51
CA VAL A 82 77.81 -12.58 -38.79
C VAL A 82 77.57 -14.00 -39.32
N LEU A 83 77.45 -14.16 -40.64
CA LEU A 83 77.20 -15.46 -41.26
C LEU A 83 78.33 -16.46 -41.01
N ASP A 84 79.59 -16.07 -41.24
CA ASP A 84 80.75 -16.94 -41.02
C ASP A 84 80.88 -17.35 -39.54
N THR A 85 80.57 -16.44 -38.60
CA THR A 85 80.59 -16.72 -37.17
C THR A 85 79.49 -17.73 -36.79
N LEU A 86 78.26 -17.53 -37.25
CA LEU A 86 77.15 -18.46 -37.00
C LEU A 86 77.42 -19.85 -37.59
N LEU A 87 77.99 -19.91 -38.79
CA LEU A 87 78.42 -21.16 -39.43
C LEU A 87 79.49 -21.88 -38.58
N THR A 88 80.44 -21.13 -38.02
CA THR A 88 81.50 -21.66 -37.14
C THR A 88 80.94 -22.17 -35.80
N LEU A 89 79.93 -21.48 -35.25
CA LEU A 89 79.24 -21.88 -34.01
C LEU A 89 78.27 -23.05 -34.22
N GLY A 90 78.02 -23.47 -35.46
CA GLY A 90 77.26 -24.67 -35.79
C GLY A 90 75.75 -24.51 -35.71
N SER A 91 75.19 -23.32 -35.99
CA SER A 91 73.74 -23.18 -36.21
C SER A 91 73.27 -24.08 -37.37
N ALA A 92 71.97 -24.36 -37.46
CA ALA A 92 71.39 -25.22 -38.49
C ALA A 92 71.12 -24.47 -39.80
N GLU A 93 70.53 -23.27 -39.71
CA GLU A 93 70.17 -22.39 -40.83
C GLU A 93 70.17 -20.94 -40.34
N VAL A 94 70.41 -19.98 -41.23
CA VAL A 94 70.41 -18.55 -40.92
C VAL A 94 69.49 -17.79 -41.86
N VAL A 95 68.56 -17.00 -41.32
CA VAL A 95 67.68 -16.13 -42.09
C VAL A 95 68.09 -14.69 -41.84
N PHE A 96 68.36 -13.93 -42.90
CA PHE A 96 68.54 -12.49 -42.82
C PHE A 96 67.24 -11.78 -43.17
N ASP A 97 66.55 -11.27 -42.15
CA ASP A 97 65.45 -10.33 -42.28
C ASP A 97 66.00 -8.89 -42.47
N ILE A 98 66.74 -8.71 -43.57
CA ILE A 98 67.44 -7.48 -43.94
C ILE A 98 67.32 -7.27 -45.44
N ASP A 99 67.01 -6.04 -45.87
CA ASP A 99 66.88 -5.71 -47.29
C ASP A 99 68.24 -5.73 -48.02
N PHE A 100 68.39 -6.70 -48.92
CA PHE A 100 69.53 -6.85 -49.82
C PHE A 100 69.17 -6.68 -51.30
N SER A 101 68.06 -5.98 -51.59
CA SER A 101 67.58 -5.73 -52.96
C SER A 101 68.31 -4.60 -53.69
N SER A 102 69.08 -3.78 -52.96
CA SER A 102 69.91 -2.71 -53.53
C SER A 102 71.40 -3.03 -53.40
N ALA A 103 72.16 -2.68 -54.45
CA ALA A 103 73.61 -2.81 -54.45
C ALA A 103 74.25 -1.82 -53.47
N SER A 104 75.32 -2.25 -52.80
CA SER A 104 76.10 -1.41 -51.89
C SER A 104 77.36 -0.89 -52.60
N THR A 105 78.53 -1.42 -52.26
CA THR A 105 79.78 -1.22 -53.00
C THR A 105 80.17 -2.53 -53.69
N PRO A 106 80.75 -2.51 -54.91
CA PRO A 106 81.12 -3.74 -55.61
C PRO A 106 82.03 -4.66 -54.78
N GLU A 107 82.99 -4.10 -54.04
CA GLU A 107 83.87 -4.87 -53.16
C GLU A 107 83.10 -5.48 -51.97
N GLY A 108 82.22 -4.70 -51.34
CA GLY A 108 81.41 -5.17 -50.21
C GLY A 108 80.42 -6.26 -50.63
N ASP A 109 79.73 -6.08 -51.75
CA ASP A 109 78.80 -7.08 -52.28
C ASP A 109 79.56 -8.36 -52.66
N ALA A 110 80.78 -8.26 -53.24
CA ALA A 110 81.60 -9.44 -53.51
C ALA A 110 82.00 -10.21 -52.23
N VAL A 111 82.33 -9.49 -51.14
CA VAL A 111 82.64 -10.11 -49.83
C VAL A 111 81.47 -10.92 -49.29
N PHE A 112 80.27 -10.34 -49.28
CA PHE A 112 79.10 -11.04 -48.75
C PHE A 112 78.64 -12.18 -49.65
N ALA A 113 78.71 -12.02 -50.98
CA ALA A 113 78.44 -13.09 -51.93
C ALA A 113 79.38 -14.30 -51.70
N ALA A 114 80.68 -14.05 -51.44
CA ALA A 114 81.63 -15.11 -51.13
C ALA A 114 81.34 -15.78 -49.77
N ALA A 115 80.79 -15.06 -48.79
CA ALA A 115 80.34 -15.64 -47.53
C ALA A 115 79.10 -16.53 -47.71
N LEU A 116 78.13 -16.10 -48.52
CA LEU A 116 76.96 -16.90 -48.89
C LEU A 116 77.36 -18.17 -49.66
N GLU A 117 78.31 -18.05 -50.60
CA GLU A 117 78.86 -19.19 -51.32
C GLU A 117 79.53 -20.21 -50.38
N ARG A 118 80.31 -19.75 -49.39
CA ARG A 118 80.87 -20.63 -48.33
C ARG A 118 79.79 -21.32 -47.50
N ALA A 119 78.68 -20.63 -47.24
CA ALA A 119 77.54 -21.17 -46.52
C ALA A 119 76.78 -22.25 -47.32
N GLY A 120 76.82 -22.25 -48.66
CA GLY A 120 76.36 -23.37 -49.48
C GLY A 120 74.88 -23.75 -49.32
N GLY A 121 73.98 -22.75 -49.31
CA GLY A 121 72.52 -22.95 -49.14
C GLY A 121 72.03 -22.91 -47.69
N TYR A 122 72.93 -22.64 -46.75
CA TYR A 122 72.65 -22.48 -45.32
C TYR A 122 71.93 -21.18 -44.93
N ALA A 123 71.94 -20.19 -45.83
CA ALA A 123 71.40 -18.86 -45.58
C ALA A 123 70.18 -18.57 -46.45
N PHE A 124 69.17 -17.94 -45.85
CA PHE A 124 68.00 -17.38 -46.53
C PHE A 124 68.03 -15.86 -46.46
N LEU A 125 67.63 -15.19 -47.53
CA LEU A 125 67.62 -13.73 -47.62
C LEU A 125 66.20 -13.19 -47.79
N ALA A 126 65.90 -12.06 -47.15
CA ALA A 126 64.60 -11.42 -47.23
C ALA A 126 64.20 -11.06 -48.67
N ALA A 127 62.98 -11.45 -49.03
CA ALA A 127 62.22 -10.91 -50.14
C ALA A 127 60.91 -10.34 -49.61
N PHE A 128 60.47 -9.23 -50.19
CA PHE A 128 59.24 -8.58 -49.77
C PHE A 128 58.51 -7.91 -50.91
N GLN A 129 57.20 -7.93 -50.85
CA GLN A 129 56.30 -7.31 -51.81
C GLN A 129 55.86 -5.94 -51.28
N GLN A 130 56.05 -4.90 -52.09
CA GLN A 130 55.53 -3.55 -51.85
C GLN A 130 54.52 -3.18 -52.95
N GLN A 131 53.55 -2.34 -52.61
CA GLN A 131 52.72 -1.69 -53.60
C GLN A 131 53.46 -0.44 -54.12
N ALA A 132 53.72 -0.40 -55.42
CA ALA A 132 54.24 0.78 -56.08
C ALA A 132 53.18 1.89 -56.14
N ALA A 133 53.60 3.13 -56.39
CA ALA A 133 52.74 4.30 -56.41
C ALA A 133 51.63 4.26 -57.48
N ASP A 134 51.75 3.37 -58.47
CA ASP A 134 50.77 3.11 -59.53
C ASP A 134 49.83 1.94 -59.21
N GLY A 135 49.93 1.35 -58.02
CA GLY A 135 49.12 0.21 -57.58
C GLY A 135 49.63 -1.15 -58.05
N THR A 136 50.76 -1.21 -58.76
CA THR A 136 51.38 -2.48 -59.15
C THR A 136 52.13 -3.10 -57.96
N ALA A 137 52.04 -4.42 -57.85
CA ALA A 137 52.82 -5.18 -56.86
C ALA A 137 54.26 -5.34 -57.36
N VAL A 138 55.23 -4.78 -56.64
CA VAL A 138 56.66 -4.96 -56.90
C VAL A 138 57.24 -5.85 -55.82
N VAL A 139 57.90 -6.94 -56.24
CA VAL A 139 58.61 -7.84 -55.33
C VAL A 139 60.09 -7.47 -55.36
N ASN A 140 60.61 -7.07 -54.21
CA ASN A 140 62.03 -6.81 -54.02
C ASN A 140 62.72 -8.13 -53.68
N LEU A 141 63.67 -8.52 -54.54
CA LEU A 141 64.51 -9.71 -54.39
C LEU A 141 65.94 -9.28 -54.08
N PRO A 142 66.73 -10.13 -53.39
CA PRO A 142 68.16 -9.91 -53.24
C PRO A 142 68.84 -9.67 -54.59
N ILE A 143 69.87 -8.83 -54.63
CA ILE A 143 70.64 -8.59 -55.86
C ILE A 143 71.16 -9.90 -56.47
N ALA A 144 71.29 -9.94 -57.80
CA ALA A 144 71.63 -11.16 -58.53
C ALA A 144 72.85 -11.95 -57.99
N PRO A 145 73.96 -11.33 -57.53
CA PRO A 145 75.07 -12.06 -56.91
C PRO A 145 74.69 -12.82 -55.64
N PHE A 146 73.73 -12.33 -54.86
CA PHE A 146 73.27 -12.98 -53.63
C PHE A 146 72.20 -14.03 -53.92
N ALA A 147 71.25 -13.72 -54.80
CA ALA A 147 70.18 -14.64 -55.21
C ALA A 147 70.72 -15.91 -55.91
N ALA A 148 71.94 -15.86 -56.44
CA ALA A 148 72.63 -17.03 -56.99
C ALA A 148 73.17 -18.00 -55.92
N GLN A 149 73.35 -17.52 -54.68
CA GLN A 149 74.03 -18.25 -53.59
C GLN A 149 73.12 -18.58 -52.40
N ALA A 150 71.99 -17.89 -52.26
CA ALA A 150 71.05 -18.05 -51.16
C ALA A 150 69.60 -17.91 -51.63
N ASP A 151 68.72 -18.74 -51.09
CA ASP A 151 67.30 -18.72 -51.41
C ASP A 151 66.60 -17.51 -50.79
N ALA A 152 65.65 -16.94 -51.52
CA ALA A 152 64.81 -15.85 -51.05
C ALA A 152 63.65 -16.37 -50.20
N VAL A 153 63.37 -15.71 -49.07
CA VAL A 153 62.23 -16.00 -48.20
C VAL A 153 61.37 -14.77 -47.96
N LEU A 154 60.05 -14.96 -47.94
CA LEU A 154 59.09 -13.89 -47.79
C LEU A 154 59.05 -13.41 -46.34
N VAL A 155 59.32 -12.12 -46.13
CA VAL A 155 59.30 -11.45 -44.81
C VAL A 155 58.12 -10.48 -44.65
N ASN A 156 57.18 -10.43 -45.59
CA ASN A 156 55.99 -9.59 -45.48
C ASN A 156 55.22 -9.87 -44.18
N VAL A 157 54.83 -8.79 -43.52
CA VAL A 157 53.92 -8.81 -42.38
C VAL A 157 52.73 -7.92 -42.73
N ASP A 158 51.56 -8.54 -42.88
CA ASP A 158 50.33 -7.83 -43.24
C ASP A 158 49.48 -7.62 -41.98
N GLY A 159 49.27 -6.36 -41.60
CA GLY A 159 48.25 -6.00 -40.62
C GLY A 159 46.84 -6.18 -41.19
N ASP A 160 45.88 -6.46 -40.33
CA ASP A 160 44.47 -6.37 -40.68
C ASP A 160 44.01 -4.91 -40.84
N GLY A 161 42.72 -4.69 -41.13
CA GLY A 161 42.15 -3.35 -41.27
C GLY A 161 42.23 -2.45 -40.02
N THR A 162 42.65 -3.00 -38.88
CA THR A 162 42.88 -2.29 -37.61
C THR A 162 44.36 -2.04 -37.31
N GLY A 163 45.26 -2.52 -38.19
CA GLY A 163 46.71 -2.46 -38.00
C GLY A 163 47.26 -3.54 -37.06
N LEU A 164 46.46 -4.55 -36.73
CA LEU A 164 46.83 -5.67 -35.86
C LEU A 164 47.27 -6.86 -36.72
N VAL A 165 48.37 -7.49 -36.35
CA VAL A 165 48.91 -8.63 -37.07
C VAL A 165 48.46 -9.93 -36.42
N HIS A 166 47.70 -10.71 -37.17
CA HIS A 166 47.21 -12.03 -36.76
C HIS A 166 47.79 -13.18 -37.58
N SER A 167 48.38 -12.85 -38.74
CA SER A 167 48.87 -13.83 -39.68
C SER A 167 49.97 -13.26 -40.57
N VAL A 168 50.82 -14.12 -41.11
CA VAL A 168 51.74 -13.80 -42.21
C VAL A 168 51.34 -14.56 -43.48
N PRO A 169 51.62 -14.03 -44.69
CA PRO A 169 51.44 -14.79 -45.92
C PRO A 169 52.28 -16.07 -45.89
N ALA A 170 51.73 -17.20 -46.35
CA ALA A 170 52.46 -18.47 -46.31
C ALA A 170 53.53 -18.58 -47.41
N ALA A 171 53.27 -17.97 -48.57
CA ALA A 171 54.13 -17.92 -49.75
C ALA A 171 53.67 -16.82 -50.72
N LEU A 172 54.52 -16.47 -51.68
CA LEU A 172 54.17 -15.80 -52.94
C LEU A 172 54.21 -16.84 -54.07
N PRO A 173 53.06 -17.46 -54.41
CA PRO A 173 53.03 -18.55 -55.39
C PRO A 173 53.55 -18.13 -56.78
N GLU A 174 53.30 -16.88 -57.17
CA GLU A 174 53.72 -16.31 -58.46
C GLU A 174 55.24 -16.27 -58.63
N PHE A 175 55.98 -16.15 -57.53
CA PHE A 175 57.45 -16.08 -57.52
C PHE A 175 58.10 -17.34 -56.93
N SER A 176 57.30 -18.35 -56.55
CA SER A 176 57.76 -19.57 -55.86
C SER A 176 58.56 -19.31 -54.57
N ILE A 177 58.27 -18.19 -53.89
CA ILE A 177 58.95 -17.80 -52.64
C ILE A 177 58.07 -18.21 -51.46
N VAL A 178 58.63 -18.92 -50.50
CA VAL A 178 57.93 -19.30 -49.26
C VAL A 178 58.22 -18.32 -48.13
N SER A 179 57.33 -18.23 -47.14
CA SER A 179 57.58 -17.45 -45.92
C SER A 179 58.73 -18.00 -45.09
N VAL A 180 59.34 -17.13 -44.28
CA VAL A 180 60.34 -17.51 -43.27
C VAL A 180 59.84 -18.68 -42.42
N ALA A 181 58.61 -18.60 -41.93
CA ALA A 181 58.00 -19.64 -41.13
C ALA A 181 57.92 -21.00 -41.84
N LYS A 182 57.59 -21.01 -43.14
CA LYS A 182 57.51 -22.24 -43.93
C LYS A 182 58.89 -22.77 -44.31
N ALA A 183 59.87 -21.90 -44.57
CA ALA A 183 61.26 -22.27 -44.83
C ALA A 183 61.88 -22.98 -43.61
N LEU A 184 61.71 -22.39 -42.42
CA LEU A 184 62.24 -22.92 -41.16
C LEU A 184 61.43 -24.09 -40.58
N ALA A 185 60.20 -24.33 -41.07
CA ALA A 185 59.38 -25.48 -40.71
C ALA A 185 58.93 -26.25 -41.99
N PRO A 186 59.87 -26.87 -42.74
CA PRO A 186 59.57 -27.44 -44.05
C PRO A 186 58.59 -28.62 -43.96
N GLN A 187 58.59 -29.35 -42.84
CA GLN A 187 57.70 -30.48 -42.59
C GLN A 187 56.26 -30.06 -42.20
N ALA A 188 56.05 -28.80 -41.82
CA ALA A 188 54.73 -28.33 -41.39
C ALA A 188 53.73 -28.32 -42.56
N ARG A 189 52.54 -28.87 -42.35
CA ARG A 189 51.46 -28.83 -43.35
C ARG A 189 50.71 -27.51 -43.24
N LEU A 190 50.61 -26.80 -44.35
CA LEU A 190 49.83 -25.56 -44.42
C LEU A 190 48.35 -25.90 -44.63
N THR A 191 47.47 -25.29 -43.83
CA THR A 191 46.01 -25.46 -43.93
C THR A 191 45.32 -24.30 -44.63
N ALA A 192 46.01 -23.16 -44.79
CA ALA A 192 45.50 -21.94 -45.41
C ALA A 192 46.64 -21.13 -46.08
N PRO A 193 46.33 -20.24 -47.04
CA PRO A 193 47.33 -19.39 -47.72
C PRO A 193 47.97 -18.33 -46.82
N LYS A 194 47.38 -18.04 -45.66
CA LYS A 194 47.98 -17.24 -44.59
C LYS A 194 48.21 -18.11 -43.36
N ILE A 195 49.35 -17.95 -42.71
CA ILE A 195 49.71 -18.63 -41.47
C ILE A 195 49.16 -17.80 -40.32
N GLY A 196 48.04 -18.24 -39.72
CA GLY A 196 47.53 -17.66 -38.47
C GLY A 196 48.49 -17.97 -37.31
N ILE A 197 48.89 -16.94 -36.56
CA ILE A 197 49.91 -17.02 -35.52
C ILE A 197 49.29 -17.34 -34.15
N ASP A 198 49.85 -18.31 -33.42
CA ASP A 198 49.45 -18.62 -32.03
C ASP A 198 50.22 -17.74 -31.04
N PHE A 199 49.69 -16.56 -30.72
CA PHE A 199 50.24 -15.70 -29.68
C PHE A 199 50.06 -16.27 -28.25
N GLY A 200 49.57 -17.51 -28.11
CA GLY A 200 49.69 -18.27 -26.86
C GLY A 200 51.12 -18.81 -26.63
N ILE A 201 51.97 -18.80 -27.66
CA ILE A 201 53.40 -19.09 -27.52
C ILE A 201 54.08 -17.88 -26.87
N ASP A 202 54.86 -18.12 -25.83
CA ASP A 202 55.61 -17.09 -25.13
C ASP A 202 56.80 -16.62 -25.97
N LEU A 203 56.64 -15.48 -26.64
CA LEU A 203 57.69 -14.88 -27.45
C LEU A 203 58.86 -14.34 -26.61
N THR A 204 58.65 -14.10 -25.31
CA THR A 204 59.72 -13.64 -24.41
C THR A 204 60.67 -14.76 -24.01
N ALA A 205 60.24 -16.03 -24.16
CA ALA A 205 61.05 -17.22 -23.94
C ALA A 205 61.90 -17.61 -25.16
N ILE A 206 61.73 -16.95 -26.31
CA ILE A 206 62.60 -17.16 -27.47
C ILE A 206 63.99 -16.59 -27.14
N THR A 207 65.02 -17.40 -27.34
CA THR A 207 66.39 -16.99 -27.03
C THR A 207 66.79 -15.82 -27.92
N ARG A 208 67.11 -14.69 -27.29
CA ARG A 208 67.48 -13.43 -27.94
C ARG A 208 68.92 -13.11 -27.63
N ILE A 209 69.73 -12.88 -28.67
CA ILE A 209 71.16 -12.58 -28.55
C ILE A 209 71.45 -11.31 -29.33
N SER A 210 72.15 -10.36 -28.73
CA SER A 210 72.49 -9.09 -29.35
C SER A 210 73.58 -9.29 -30.43
N ALA A 211 73.45 -8.65 -31.59
CA ALA A 211 74.42 -8.78 -32.67
C ALA A 211 75.84 -8.34 -32.27
N GLN A 212 75.98 -7.37 -31.37
CA GLN A 212 77.30 -6.99 -30.81
C GLN A 212 77.93 -8.12 -29.97
N GLU A 213 77.12 -8.91 -29.25
CA GLU A 213 77.60 -10.00 -28.41
C GLU A 213 78.13 -11.14 -29.29
N LEU A 214 77.48 -11.40 -30.41
CA LEU A 214 77.97 -12.35 -31.41
C LEU A 214 79.30 -11.89 -32.04
N LEU A 215 79.38 -10.63 -32.47
CA LEU A 215 80.50 -10.12 -33.28
C LEU A 215 81.74 -9.75 -32.45
N TYR A 216 81.53 -9.20 -31.25
CA TYR A 216 82.61 -8.66 -30.41
C TYR A 216 82.69 -9.34 -29.04
N GLY A 217 81.72 -10.18 -28.69
CA GLY A 217 81.75 -10.99 -27.48
C GLY A 217 82.42 -12.35 -27.70
N ASN A 218 82.28 -13.23 -26.71
CA ASN A 218 82.69 -14.63 -26.78
C ASN A 218 81.46 -15.51 -26.57
N PRO A 219 80.58 -15.64 -27.58
CA PRO A 219 79.32 -16.35 -27.45
C PRO A 219 79.56 -17.84 -27.17
N ASP A 220 78.75 -18.42 -26.28
CA ASP A 220 78.82 -19.86 -25.98
C ASP A 220 78.35 -20.68 -27.20
N PRO A 221 79.21 -21.52 -27.82
CA PRO A 221 78.84 -22.34 -28.97
C PRO A 221 77.65 -23.28 -28.70
N ALA A 222 77.45 -23.69 -27.44
CA ALA A 222 76.33 -24.55 -27.07
C ALA A 222 74.97 -23.89 -27.30
N LEU A 223 74.89 -22.55 -27.26
CA LEU A 223 73.65 -21.81 -27.52
C LEU A 223 73.20 -21.93 -28.98
N PHE A 224 74.15 -21.96 -29.92
CA PHE A 224 73.87 -21.89 -31.36
C PHE A 224 73.81 -23.25 -32.04
N ALA A 225 74.43 -24.28 -31.45
CA ALA A 225 74.52 -25.61 -32.03
C ALA A 225 73.13 -26.17 -32.43
N ASN A 226 72.97 -26.49 -33.72
CA ASN A 226 71.74 -26.98 -34.35
C ASN A 226 70.51 -26.07 -34.16
N LYS A 227 70.69 -24.77 -33.92
CA LYS A 227 69.59 -23.80 -33.84
C LYS A 227 69.41 -23.05 -35.15
N GLN A 228 68.17 -22.73 -35.49
CA GLN A 228 67.84 -21.84 -36.61
C GLN A 228 67.90 -20.39 -36.12
N VAL A 229 68.66 -19.56 -36.81
CA VAL A 229 68.91 -18.17 -36.38
C VAL A 229 68.20 -17.22 -37.32
N VAL A 230 67.34 -16.36 -36.80
CA VAL A 230 66.74 -15.25 -37.55
C VAL A 230 67.46 -13.97 -37.14
N VAL A 231 68.18 -13.38 -38.09
CA VAL A 231 68.88 -12.12 -37.95
C VAL A 231 67.96 -10.99 -38.38
N GLY A 232 67.67 -10.05 -37.48
CA GLY A 232 66.81 -8.92 -37.79
C GLY A 232 66.91 -7.82 -36.76
N SER A 233 66.19 -6.73 -36.98
CA SER A 233 66.27 -5.54 -36.12
C SER A 233 65.14 -5.46 -35.11
N SER A 234 65.48 -5.07 -33.88
CA SER A 234 64.55 -4.50 -32.90
C SER A 234 64.83 -3.03 -32.55
N ALA A 235 65.78 -2.40 -33.23
CA ALA A 235 66.10 -0.99 -33.04
C ALA A 235 64.95 -0.08 -33.48
N ILE A 236 64.55 0.86 -32.62
CA ILE A 236 63.45 1.82 -32.86
C ILE A 236 63.73 2.67 -34.11
N GLU A 237 65.01 2.93 -34.37
CA GLU A 237 65.54 3.69 -35.49
C GLU A 237 65.15 3.07 -36.86
N LEU A 238 64.93 1.75 -36.92
CA LEU A 238 64.64 1.01 -38.15
C LEU A 238 63.15 0.85 -38.44
N ARG A 239 62.28 1.30 -37.51
CA ARG A 239 60.81 1.44 -37.68
C ARG A 239 60.07 0.18 -38.15
N ASP A 240 60.62 -1.00 -37.88
CA ASP A 240 60.03 -2.29 -38.25
C ASP A 240 59.26 -2.92 -37.07
N PHE A 241 58.12 -2.30 -36.70
CA PHE A 241 57.33 -2.71 -35.54
C PHE A 241 55.86 -2.92 -35.91
N PHE A 242 55.30 -3.99 -35.37
CA PHE A 242 53.91 -4.38 -35.59
C PHE A 242 53.18 -4.57 -34.28
N ARG A 243 51.89 -4.23 -34.29
CA ARG A 243 51.01 -4.54 -33.18
C ARG A 243 50.54 -5.98 -33.30
N VAL A 244 50.65 -6.76 -32.23
CA VAL A 244 50.22 -8.15 -32.14
C VAL A 244 49.39 -8.41 -30.87
N PRO A 245 48.50 -9.41 -30.88
CA PRO A 245 47.84 -9.90 -29.67
C PRO A 245 48.82 -10.31 -28.56
N ARG A 246 48.41 -10.15 -27.29
CA ARG A 246 49.17 -10.46 -26.05
C ARG A 246 50.46 -9.65 -25.81
N PHE A 247 51.29 -9.43 -26.82
CA PHE A 247 52.62 -8.82 -26.67
C PHE A 247 52.69 -7.33 -27.05
N GLY A 248 51.58 -6.74 -27.51
CA GLY A 248 51.53 -5.31 -27.81
C GLY A 248 52.30 -5.00 -29.09
N VAL A 249 53.39 -4.24 -29.01
CA VAL A 249 54.20 -3.86 -30.17
C VAL A 249 55.48 -4.67 -30.18
N VAL A 250 55.72 -5.42 -31.26
CA VAL A 250 56.89 -6.30 -31.43
C VAL A 250 57.61 -6.03 -32.75
N PRO A 251 58.93 -6.30 -32.84
CA PRO A 251 59.67 -6.19 -34.09
C PRO A 251 59.19 -7.18 -35.17
N GLY A 252 59.30 -6.81 -36.45
CA GLY A 252 58.99 -7.67 -37.60
C GLY A 252 59.60 -9.08 -37.55
N PRO A 253 60.92 -9.24 -37.25
CA PRO A 253 61.55 -10.55 -37.15
C PRO A 253 60.91 -11.43 -36.06
N LEU A 254 60.43 -10.83 -34.96
CA LEU A 254 59.77 -11.56 -33.89
C LEU A 254 58.38 -12.05 -34.30
N VAL A 255 57.70 -11.35 -35.22
CA VAL A 255 56.47 -11.84 -35.86
C VAL A 255 56.77 -13.06 -36.74
N GLN A 256 57.86 -13.04 -37.50
CA GLN A 256 58.29 -14.18 -38.33
C GLN A 256 58.65 -15.40 -37.46
N LEU A 257 59.35 -15.17 -36.35
CA LEU A 257 59.64 -16.21 -35.35
C LEU A 257 58.36 -16.74 -34.70
N ALA A 258 57.39 -15.88 -34.36
CA ALA A 258 56.09 -16.31 -33.82
C ALA A 258 55.35 -17.23 -34.81
N ALA A 259 55.34 -16.89 -36.10
CA ALA A 259 54.77 -17.73 -37.16
C ALA A 259 55.53 -19.06 -37.33
N THR A 260 56.86 -19.03 -37.22
CA THR A 260 57.73 -20.22 -37.28
C THR A 260 57.40 -21.19 -36.14
N GLU A 261 57.40 -20.70 -34.91
CA GLU A 261 57.08 -21.48 -33.72
C GLU A 261 55.65 -22.03 -33.76
N THR A 262 54.72 -21.26 -34.33
CA THR A 262 53.34 -21.70 -34.57
C THR A 262 53.28 -22.92 -35.51
N LEU A 263 54.04 -22.90 -36.61
CA LEU A 263 54.09 -24.02 -37.55
C LEU A 263 54.82 -25.24 -36.98
N LYS A 264 55.93 -25.04 -36.26
CA LYS A 264 56.66 -26.10 -35.57
C LYS A 264 55.79 -26.82 -34.53
N ALA A 265 54.96 -26.07 -33.82
CA ALA A 265 53.98 -26.63 -32.90
C ALA A 265 52.80 -27.34 -33.61
N GLY A 266 52.66 -27.24 -34.93
CA GLY A 266 51.54 -27.79 -35.69
C GLY A 266 50.22 -27.04 -35.44
N ARG A 267 50.30 -25.74 -35.14
CA ARG A 267 49.17 -24.95 -34.61
C ARG A 267 48.83 -23.72 -35.46
N GLN A 268 48.85 -23.84 -36.79
CA GLN A 268 48.37 -22.77 -37.66
C GLN A 268 46.93 -22.38 -37.27
N LEU A 269 46.75 -21.18 -36.71
CA LEU A 269 45.44 -20.73 -36.25
C LEU A 269 44.48 -20.56 -37.43
N THR A 270 43.26 -21.06 -37.25
CA THR A 270 42.16 -20.89 -38.21
C THR A 270 41.05 -20.07 -37.59
N ASP A 271 40.59 -19.05 -38.31
CA ASP A 271 39.54 -18.17 -37.84
C ASP A 271 38.17 -18.63 -38.36
N TRP A 272 37.26 -18.98 -37.46
CA TRP A 272 35.88 -19.35 -37.79
C TRP A 272 34.92 -18.16 -37.70
N GLY A 273 35.42 -16.99 -37.28
CA GLY A 273 34.67 -15.74 -37.20
C GLY A 273 33.46 -15.79 -36.26
N THR A 274 32.44 -14.99 -36.59
CA THR A 274 31.26 -14.74 -35.75
C THR A 274 30.12 -15.75 -35.93
N LEU A 275 30.14 -16.57 -37.00
CA LEU A 275 29.01 -17.41 -37.38
C LEU A 275 28.57 -18.39 -36.26
N PRO A 276 29.48 -19.11 -35.56
CA PRO A 276 29.06 -20.02 -34.50
C PRO A 276 28.39 -19.30 -33.32
N ALA A 277 28.92 -18.14 -32.90
CA ALA A 277 28.35 -17.35 -31.83
C ALA A 277 27.02 -16.70 -32.22
N LEU A 278 26.85 -16.30 -33.49
CA LEU A 278 25.58 -15.81 -34.02
C LEU A 278 24.47 -16.88 -33.94
N LEU A 279 24.76 -18.12 -34.34
CA LEU A 279 23.79 -19.22 -34.25
C LEU A 279 23.39 -19.50 -32.80
N LEU A 280 24.35 -19.50 -31.88
CA LEU A 280 24.07 -19.63 -30.44
C LEU A 280 23.23 -18.45 -29.90
N SER A 281 23.48 -17.24 -30.38
CA SER A 281 22.73 -16.04 -30.00
C SER A 281 21.26 -16.17 -30.40
N LEU A 282 20.98 -16.62 -31.64
CA LEU A 282 19.62 -16.86 -32.12
C LEU A 282 18.89 -17.94 -31.30
N LEU A 283 19.59 -19.02 -30.92
CA LEU A 283 19.03 -20.06 -30.05
C LEU A 283 18.68 -19.52 -28.66
N VAL A 284 19.53 -18.66 -28.07
CA VAL A 284 19.26 -18.05 -26.76
C VAL A 284 18.08 -17.07 -26.82
N VAL A 285 17.95 -16.29 -27.90
CA VAL A 285 16.75 -15.45 -28.12
C VAL A 285 15.48 -16.30 -28.18
N GLY A 286 15.52 -17.44 -28.89
CA GLY A 286 14.42 -18.40 -28.94
C GLY A 286 14.09 -19.00 -27.55
N ALA A 287 15.11 -19.39 -26.79
CA ALA A 287 14.95 -19.90 -25.42
C ALA A 287 14.37 -18.84 -24.48
N PHE A 288 14.79 -17.57 -24.61
CA PHE A 288 14.24 -16.45 -23.87
C PHE A 288 12.74 -16.26 -24.15
N LEU A 289 12.33 -16.30 -25.41
CA LEU A 289 10.90 -16.24 -25.78
C LEU A 289 10.09 -17.38 -25.15
N LEU A 290 10.60 -18.61 -25.21
CA LEU A 290 9.95 -19.78 -24.58
C LEU A 290 9.90 -19.65 -23.04
N SER A 291 10.93 -19.11 -22.42
CA SER A 291 10.97 -18.89 -20.96
C SER A 291 9.87 -17.93 -20.48
N ARG A 292 9.47 -16.97 -21.33
CA ARG A 292 8.38 -16.03 -21.06
C ARG A 292 7.01 -16.70 -21.14
N LEU A 293 6.85 -17.72 -21.98
CA LEU A 293 5.64 -18.55 -21.97
C LEU A 293 5.54 -19.40 -20.69
N ARG A 294 6.68 -19.78 -20.10
CA ARG A 294 6.76 -20.61 -18.89
C ARG A 294 6.88 -19.84 -17.57
N GLN A 295 6.78 -18.50 -17.59
CA GLN A 295 6.87 -17.64 -16.40
C GLN A 295 8.13 -17.86 -15.54
N VAL A 296 9.28 -18.06 -16.16
CA VAL A 296 10.57 -18.17 -15.45
C VAL A 296 10.91 -16.83 -14.79
N GLY A 297 11.37 -16.87 -13.53
CA GLY A 297 11.71 -15.68 -12.76
C GLY A 297 12.93 -14.93 -13.29
N LEU A 298 13.02 -13.62 -13.06
CA LEU A 298 14.14 -12.79 -13.54
C LEU A 298 15.50 -13.25 -12.99
N THR A 299 15.57 -13.60 -11.71
CA THR A 299 16.81 -14.08 -11.07
C THR A 299 17.32 -15.35 -11.76
N GLN A 300 16.42 -16.27 -12.10
CA GLN A 300 16.75 -17.48 -12.84
C GLN A 300 17.25 -17.16 -14.25
N LEU A 301 16.62 -16.21 -14.95
CA LEU A 301 17.06 -15.77 -16.27
C LEU A 301 18.46 -15.14 -16.25
N CYS A 302 18.76 -14.30 -15.24
CA CYS A 302 20.09 -13.71 -15.07
C CYS A 302 21.15 -14.79 -14.80
N LEU A 303 20.84 -15.77 -13.93
CA LEU A 303 21.75 -16.88 -13.63
C LEU A 303 21.99 -17.77 -14.85
N ILE A 304 20.95 -18.09 -15.61
CA ILE A 304 21.05 -18.88 -16.84
C ILE A 304 21.89 -18.13 -17.88
N GLY A 305 21.64 -16.82 -18.07
CA GLY A 305 22.41 -16.00 -19.01
C GLY A 305 23.89 -15.89 -18.63
N LEU A 306 24.20 -15.70 -17.34
CA LEU A 306 25.58 -15.65 -16.85
C LEU A 306 26.28 -17.01 -17.04
N ALA A 307 25.61 -18.11 -16.68
CA ALA A 307 26.15 -19.45 -16.85
C ALA A 307 26.40 -19.78 -18.34
N SER A 308 25.50 -19.35 -19.23
CA SER A 308 25.64 -19.60 -20.66
C SER A 308 26.75 -18.75 -21.29
N ALA A 309 26.91 -17.49 -20.89
CA ALA A 309 28.04 -16.64 -21.28
C ALA A 309 29.39 -17.25 -20.87
N LEU A 310 29.50 -17.73 -19.63
CA LEU A 310 30.71 -18.39 -19.16
C LEU A 310 30.99 -19.69 -19.94
N LEU A 311 29.96 -20.48 -20.23
CA LEU A 311 30.10 -21.72 -21.00
C LEU A 311 30.60 -21.45 -22.43
N VAL A 312 30.08 -20.40 -23.10
CA VAL A 312 30.53 -20.04 -24.45
C VAL A 312 31.99 -19.59 -24.44
N GLU A 313 32.38 -18.74 -23.48
CA GLU A 313 33.74 -18.21 -23.42
C GLU A 313 34.77 -19.31 -23.06
N THR A 314 34.42 -20.20 -22.14
CA THR A 314 35.25 -21.37 -21.78
C THR A 314 35.38 -22.35 -22.95
N SER A 315 34.30 -22.56 -23.72
CA SER A 315 34.32 -23.39 -24.93
C SER A 315 35.20 -22.78 -26.02
N ALA A 316 35.14 -21.45 -26.21
CA ALA A 316 35.97 -20.75 -27.19
C ALA A 316 37.45 -20.75 -26.80
N TRP A 317 37.77 -20.55 -25.51
CA TRP A 317 39.13 -20.73 -25.00
C TRP A 317 39.62 -22.16 -25.20
N MET A 318 38.80 -23.18 -24.92
CA MET A 318 39.15 -24.58 -25.12
C MET A 318 39.38 -24.92 -26.60
N ALA A 319 38.56 -24.38 -27.51
CA ALA A 319 38.72 -24.54 -28.95
C ALA A 319 40.04 -23.93 -29.45
N GLN A 320 40.36 -22.71 -29.01
CA GLN A 320 41.64 -22.07 -29.29
C GLN A 320 42.79 -22.87 -28.69
N ARG A 321 42.64 -23.35 -27.45
CA ARG A 321 43.70 -24.03 -26.72
C ARG A 321 44.05 -25.39 -27.33
N LEU A 322 43.06 -26.20 -27.66
CA LEU A 322 43.23 -27.59 -28.09
C LEU A 322 43.30 -27.75 -29.61
N TYR A 323 42.52 -26.96 -30.35
CA TYR A 323 42.31 -27.16 -31.80
C TYR A 323 42.85 -26.02 -32.67
N ALA A 324 43.47 -24.98 -32.09
CA ALA A 324 43.97 -23.81 -32.83
C ALA A 324 42.86 -23.11 -33.65
N VAL A 325 41.63 -23.08 -33.11
CA VAL A 325 40.48 -22.40 -33.72
C VAL A 325 40.14 -21.15 -32.93
N THR A 326 40.04 -20.00 -33.60
CA THR A 326 39.55 -18.75 -32.99
C THR A 326 38.09 -18.49 -33.35
N LEU A 327 37.36 -17.90 -32.40
CA LEU A 327 35.92 -17.62 -32.50
C LEU A 327 35.63 -16.22 -31.99
N ASP A 328 34.77 -15.49 -32.68
CA ASP A 328 34.25 -14.20 -32.20
C ASP A 328 33.01 -14.43 -31.36
N THR A 329 33.08 -14.14 -30.07
CA THR A 329 32.00 -14.41 -29.09
C THR A 329 31.33 -13.14 -28.57
N ALA A 330 31.81 -11.94 -28.94
CA ALA A 330 31.25 -10.68 -28.45
C ALA A 330 29.76 -10.57 -28.77
N ILE A 331 29.32 -11.02 -29.95
CA ILE A 331 27.90 -10.99 -30.33
C ILE A 331 27.02 -11.78 -29.35
N TYR A 332 27.51 -12.91 -28.85
CA TYR A 332 26.79 -13.73 -27.89
C TYR A 332 26.67 -13.03 -26.54
N HIS A 333 27.77 -12.47 -26.05
CA HIS A 333 27.79 -11.73 -24.78
C HIS A 333 26.87 -10.49 -24.83
N CYS A 334 26.93 -9.72 -25.92
CA CYS A 334 26.01 -8.61 -26.14
C CYS A 334 24.54 -9.06 -26.18
N THR A 335 24.25 -10.20 -26.83
CA THR A 335 22.90 -10.77 -26.86
C THR A 335 22.38 -11.06 -25.46
N VAL A 336 23.16 -11.74 -24.63
CA VAL A 336 22.78 -12.06 -23.25
C VAL A 336 22.50 -10.79 -22.44
N VAL A 337 23.39 -9.79 -22.53
CA VAL A 337 23.22 -8.51 -21.82
C VAL A 337 21.94 -7.79 -22.26
N ILE A 338 21.68 -7.71 -23.57
CA ILE A 338 20.48 -7.08 -24.12
C ILE A 338 19.22 -7.80 -23.63
N LEU A 339 19.21 -9.14 -23.63
CA LEU A 339 18.06 -9.91 -23.14
C LEU A 339 17.81 -9.70 -21.65
N VAL A 340 18.85 -9.56 -20.84
CA VAL A 340 18.74 -9.21 -19.41
C VAL A 340 18.15 -7.79 -19.24
N ILE A 341 18.58 -6.82 -20.04
CA ILE A 341 18.02 -5.46 -20.01
C ILE A 341 16.54 -5.48 -20.40
N VAL A 342 16.19 -6.18 -21.49
CA VAL A 342 14.79 -6.35 -21.93
C VAL A 342 13.97 -7.01 -20.83
N ALA A 343 14.51 -8.04 -20.17
CA ALA A 343 13.88 -8.70 -19.03
C ALA A 343 13.57 -7.75 -17.87
N LEU A 344 14.55 -6.92 -17.49
CA LEU A 344 14.41 -5.92 -16.43
C LEU A 344 13.36 -4.86 -16.77
N LEU A 345 13.33 -4.37 -18.01
CA LEU A 345 12.36 -3.38 -18.47
C LEU A 345 10.92 -3.94 -18.44
N ILE A 346 10.73 -5.19 -18.86
CA ILE A 346 9.42 -5.86 -18.81
C ILE A 346 8.96 -6.00 -17.35
N GLU A 347 9.82 -6.44 -16.44
CA GLU A 347 9.46 -6.57 -15.03
C GLU A 347 9.21 -5.22 -14.35
N ARG A 348 9.99 -4.20 -14.69
CA ARG A 348 9.76 -2.84 -14.20
C ARG A 348 8.40 -2.34 -14.66
N THR A 349 8.08 -2.46 -15.94
CA THR A 349 6.78 -2.00 -16.47
C THR A 349 5.59 -2.76 -15.89
N SER A 350 5.72 -4.07 -15.61
CA SER A 350 4.67 -4.82 -14.94
C SER A 350 4.45 -4.36 -13.49
N ARG A 351 5.53 -4.20 -12.70
CA ARG A 351 5.45 -3.68 -11.32
C ARG A 351 4.84 -2.29 -11.25
N TRP A 352 5.24 -1.39 -12.16
CA TRP A 352 4.68 -0.04 -12.26
C TRP A 352 3.17 -0.06 -12.51
N ARG A 353 2.68 -0.91 -13.42
CA ARG A 353 1.24 -1.05 -13.69
C ARG A 353 0.47 -1.54 -12.46
N THR A 354 1.01 -2.55 -11.75
CA THR A 354 0.38 -3.05 -10.52
C THR A 354 0.33 -1.98 -9.44
N SER A 355 1.40 -1.19 -9.27
CA SER A 355 1.43 -0.07 -8.32
C SER A 355 0.38 0.99 -8.65
N LEU A 356 0.22 1.35 -9.93
CA LEU A 356 -0.79 2.32 -10.36
C LEU A 356 -2.22 1.82 -10.08
N GLN A 357 -2.49 0.54 -10.32
CA GLN A 357 -3.80 -0.07 -10.01
C GLN A 357 -4.08 -0.09 -8.50
N GLN A 358 -3.07 -0.38 -7.68
CA GLN A 358 -3.20 -0.34 -6.22
C GLN A 358 -3.46 1.08 -5.73
N GLN A 359 -2.75 2.07 -6.24
CA GLN A 359 -2.97 3.49 -5.89
C GLN A 359 -4.37 3.95 -6.29
N ALA A 360 -4.84 3.63 -7.49
CA ALA A 360 -6.19 3.97 -7.94
C ALA A 360 -7.25 3.31 -7.05
N ARG A 361 -7.05 2.04 -6.65
CA ARG A 361 -7.94 1.34 -5.72
C ARG A 361 -7.95 1.96 -4.34
N LEU A 362 -6.79 2.34 -3.79
CA LEU A 362 -6.70 3.01 -2.49
C LEU A 362 -7.36 4.38 -2.51
N ALA A 363 -7.17 5.16 -3.58
CA ALA A 363 -7.83 6.44 -3.76
C ALA A 363 -9.36 6.29 -3.86
N TYR A 364 -9.84 5.25 -4.55
CA TYR A 364 -11.27 4.93 -4.60
C TYR A 364 -11.81 4.55 -3.21
N LEU A 365 -11.12 3.66 -2.47
CA LEU A 365 -11.52 3.26 -1.12
C LEU A 365 -11.47 4.39 -0.08
N ALA A 366 -10.60 5.38 -0.27
CA ALA A 366 -10.57 6.57 0.58
C ALA A 366 -11.76 7.51 0.30
N SER A 367 -12.27 7.52 -0.93
CA SER A 367 -13.29 8.46 -1.38
C SER A 367 -14.71 7.88 -1.45
N HIS A 368 -14.86 6.56 -1.47
CA HIS A 368 -16.12 5.86 -1.63
C HIS A 368 -16.27 4.71 -0.64
N ASP A 369 -17.52 4.45 -0.24
CA ASP A 369 -17.91 3.25 0.48
C ASP A 369 -17.91 2.07 -0.51
N PRO A 370 -17.11 1.01 -0.29
CA PRO A 370 -16.92 -0.06 -1.28
C PRO A 370 -18.16 -0.93 -1.49
N ASP A 371 -19.07 -0.97 -0.51
CA ASP A 371 -20.21 -1.87 -0.53
C ASP A 371 -21.44 -1.21 -1.18
N SER A 372 -21.71 0.07 -0.87
CA SER A 372 -22.81 0.81 -1.51
C SER A 372 -22.42 1.55 -2.79
N GLY A 373 -21.15 1.95 -2.94
CA GLY A 373 -20.70 2.88 -3.99
C GLY A 373 -20.99 4.36 -3.69
N ALA A 374 -21.48 4.68 -2.49
CA ALA A 374 -21.65 6.07 -2.03
C ALA A 374 -20.30 6.77 -1.84
N ARG A 375 -20.30 8.10 -1.77
CA ARG A 375 -19.13 8.86 -1.30
C ARG A 375 -18.86 8.55 0.18
N SER A 376 -17.61 8.64 0.60
CA SER A 376 -17.27 8.50 2.01
C SER A 376 -17.72 9.73 2.81
N ARG A 377 -18.06 9.52 4.09
CA ARG A 377 -18.38 10.61 5.03
C ARG A 377 -17.30 11.69 5.03
N GLN A 378 -16.02 11.30 5.03
CA GLN A 378 -14.89 12.23 5.05
C GLN A 378 -14.89 13.13 3.82
N VAL A 379 -15.11 12.56 2.64
CA VAL A 379 -15.14 13.31 1.38
C VAL A 379 -16.27 14.33 1.33
N LEU A 380 -17.43 14.05 1.94
CA LEU A 380 -18.48 15.06 2.09
C LEU A 380 -18.05 16.17 3.05
N LEU A 381 -17.52 15.82 4.23
CA LEU A 381 -17.13 16.80 5.24
C LEU A 381 -16.04 17.75 4.72
N ASP A 382 -15.01 17.22 4.04
CA ASP A 382 -13.94 18.03 3.45
C ASP A 382 -14.47 18.99 2.37
N GLU A 383 -15.41 18.54 1.53
CA GLU A 383 -16.06 19.41 0.54
C GLU A 383 -16.86 20.52 1.23
N LEU A 384 -17.65 20.17 2.24
CA LEU A 384 -18.46 21.14 2.98
C LEU A 384 -17.62 22.15 3.77
N ASP A 385 -16.51 21.73 4.38
CA ASP A 385 -15.59 22.64 5.08
C ASP A 385 -14.95 23.64 4.10
N ASN A 386 -14.64 23.23 2.87
CA ASN A 386 -14.16 24.15 1.83
C ASN A 386 -15.24 25.18 1.44
N HIS A 387 -16.50 24.77 1.29
CA HIS A 387 -17.61 25.69 1.01
C HIS A 387 -17.90 26.63 2.19
N LEU A 388 -17.76 26.17 3.43
CA LEU A 388 -17.86 27.05 4.61
C LEU A 388 -16.73 28.08 4.63
N ALA A 389 -15.50 27.66 4.31
CA ALA A 389 -14.35 28.55 4.24
C ALA A 389 -14.45 29.61 3.12
N SER A 390 -15.14 29.30 2.02
CA SER A 390 -15.43 30.26 0.95
C SER A 390 -16.62 31.19 1.27
N GLY A 391 -17.32 30.97 2.39
CA GLY A 391 -18.49 31.76 2.79
C GLY A 391 -19.74 31.46 1.96
N GLU A 392 -19.83 30.28 1.35
CA GLU A 392 -20.98 29.88 0.55
C GLU A 392 -22.16 29.44 1.45
N HIS A 393 -23.37 29.80 1.04
CA HIS A 393 -24.61 29.34 1.68
C HIS A 393 -25.12 28.08 0.99
N PHE A 394 -25.24 26.98 1.73
CA PHE A 394 -25.70 25.71 1.19
C PHE A 394 -26.55 24.94 2.21
N GLY A 395 -27.38 24.02 1.73
CA GLY A 395 -28.17 23.11 2.56
C GLY A 395 -27.52 21.74 2.68
N LEU A 396 -27.64 21.10 3.82
CA LEU A 396 -27.31 19.69 4.03
C LEU A 396 -28.60 18.92 4.31
N THR A 397 -28.83 17.85 3.55
CA THR A 397 -29.93 16.93 3.80
C THR A 397 -29.37 15.58 4.23
N LEU A 398 -29.85 15.07 5.34
CA LEU A 398 -29.58 13.73 5.86
C LEU A 398 -30.86 12.89 5.73
N VAL A 399 -30.76 11.72 5.13
CA VAL A 399 -31.84 10.73 5.06
C VAL A 399 -31.49 9.53 5.93
N HIS A 400 -32.46 9.03 6.68
CA HIS A 400 -32.42 7.72 7.32
C HIS A 400 -33.36 6.75 6.61
N LEU A 401 -32.87 5.54 6.40
CA LEU A 401 -33.59 4.44 5.77
C LEU A 401 -34.06 3.46 6.83
N GLY A 402 -35.30 3.65 7.26
CA GLY A 402 -35.97 2.74 8.18
C GLY A 402 -35.95 1.31 7.65
N ARG A 403 -35.69 0.37 8.55
CA ARG A 403 -35.63 -1.09 8.30
C ARG A 403 -34.46 -1.58 7.43
N LEU A 404 -33.53 -0.73 6.99
CA LEU A 404 -32.34 -1.20 6.28
C LEU A 404 -31.48 -2.12 7.17
N ASN A 405 -31.24 -1.71 8.41
CA ASN A 405 -30.56 -2.54 9.39
C ASN A 405 -31.30 -3.86 9.69
N GLN A 406 -32.63 -3.84 9.73
CA GLN A 406 -33.44 -5.06 9.89
C GLN A 406 -33.31 -5.99 8.68
N ALA A 407 -33.24 -5.43 7.46
CA ALA A 407 -33.01 -6.20 6.24
C ALA A 407 -31.61 -6.85 6.24
N ILE A 408 -30.57 -6.13 6.68
CA ILE A 408 -29.21 -6.70 6.85
C ILE A 408 -29.23 -7.88 7.82
N VAL A 409 -29.89 -7.74 8.98
CA VAL A 409 -29.96 -8.79 10.00
C VAL A 409 -30.81 -9.99 9.54
N SER A 410 -31.93 -9.75 8.86
CA SER A 410 -32.94 -10.79 8.56
C SER A 410 -32.72 -11.49 7.21
N LEU A 411 -32.17 -10.79 6.21
CA LEU A 411 -31.98 -11.29 4.84
C LEU A 411 -30.50 -11.49 4.49
N GLY A 412 -29.59 -11.09 5.38
CA GLY A 412 -28.15 -11.22 5.22
C GLY A 412 -27.47 -9.99 4.63
N HIS A 413 -26.17 -9.89 4.90
CA HIS A 413 -25.33 -8.74 4.55
C HIS A 413 -25.34 -8.41 3.05
N ASP A 414 -25.26 -9.42 2.17
CA ASP A 414 -25.25 -9.22 0.71
C ASP A 414 -26.54 -8.55 0.20
N VAL A 415 -27.70 -8.97 0.72
CA VAL A 415 -28.99 -8.37 0.35
C VAL A 415 -29.09 -6.92 0.83
N GLY A 416 -28.65 -6.66 2.07
CA GLY A 416 -28.66 -5.31 2.63
C GLY A 416 -27.74 -4.34 1.92
N GLU A 417 -26.51 -4.75 1.58
CA GLU A 417 -25.57 -3.88 0.86
C GLU A 417 -26.01 -3.63 -0.59
N ARG A 418 -26.60 -4.61 -1.25
CA ARG A 418 -27.23 -4.39 -2.56
C ARG A 418 -28.41 -3.41 -2.47
N ALA A 419 -29.15 -3.40 -1.37
CA ALA A 419 -30.22 -2.43 -1.13
C ALA A 419 -29.65 -1.03 -0.95
N ALA A 420 -28.58 -0.89 -0.17
CA ALA A 420 -27.85 0.36 -0.02
C ALA A 420 -27.31 0.87 -1.37
N SER A 421 -26.76 -0.01 -2.22
CA SER A 421 -26.28 0.37 -3.54
C SER A 421 -27.39 0.85 -4.48
N GLU A 422 -28.56 0.20 -4.45
CA GLU A 422 -29.72 0.65 -5.23
C GLU A 422 -30.26 1.99 -4.71
N VAL A 423 -30.22 2.24 -3.40
CA VAL A 423 -30.54 3.56 -2.83
C VAL A 423 -29.59 4.63 -3.37
N VAL A 424 -28.28 4.39 -3.36
CA VAL A 424 -27.29 5.31 -3.93
C VAL A 424 -27.61 5.61 -5.39
N GLN A 425 -27.96 4.60 -6.20
CA GLN A 425 -28.35 4.80 -7.60
C GLN A 425 -29.61 5.63 -7.75
N ARG A 426 -30.66 5.37 -6.95
CA ARG A 426 -31.91 6.13 -7.00
C ARG A 426 -31.69 7.59 -6.61
N ILE A 427 -30.96 7.86 -5.53
CA ILE A 427 -30.58 9.23 -5.14
C ILE A 427 -29.78 9.90 -6.25
N SER A 428 -28.78 9.20 -6.80
CA SER A 428 -27.91 9.75 -7.85
C SER A 428 -28.64 10.10 -9.14
N ARG A 429 -29.60 9.26 -9.57
CA ARG A 429 -30.43 9.53 -10.74
C ARG A 429 -31.38 10.71 -10.51
N HIS A 430 -31.94 10.83 -9.30
CA HIS A 430 -32.90 11.90 -8.97
C HIS A 430 -32.22 13.26 -8.79
N LEU A 431 -31.08 13.30 -8.09
CA LEU A 431 -30.39 14.54 -7.73
C LEU A 431 -29.24 14.92 -8.68
N GLY A 432 -28.80 14.00 -9.55
CA GLY A 432 -27.63 14.20 -10.41
C GLY A 432 -26.29 14.19 -9.66
N MET A 433 -26.27 13.76 -8.39
CA MET A 433 -25.07 13.71 -7.54
C MET A 433 -25.03 12.43 -6.69
N VAL A 434 -23.84 11.91 -6.42
CA VAL A 434 -23.67 10.72 -5.58
C VAL A 434 -23.76 11.12 -4.10
N PRO A 435 -24.69 10.55 -3.31
CA PRO A 435 -24.76 10.83 -1.88
C PRO A 435 -23.57 10.23 -1.13
N ALA A 436 -23.29 10.76 0.06
CA ALA A 436 -22.33 10.17 0.98
C ALA A 436 -23.02 9.24 1.98
N ARG A 437 -22.38 8.11 2.31
CA ARG A 437 -22.85 7.23 3.40
C ARG A 437 -22.31 7.76 4.72
N ILE A 438 -23.23 8.13 5.62
CA ILE A 438 -22.90 8.74 6.92
C ILE A 438 -22.87 7.68 8.04
N GLY A 439 -23.74 6.68 7.94
CA GLY A 439 -23.85 5.56 8.87
C GLY A 439 -24.31 4.28 8.17
N SER A 440 -24.68 3.27 8.95
CA SER A 440 -25.14 1.97 8.41
C SER A 440 -26.40 2.10 7.55
N ASP A 441 -27.29 3.02 7.93
CA ASP A 441 -28.62 3.23 7.35
C ASP A 441 -28.93 4.71 7.02
N SER A 442 -27.90 5.55 6.98
CA SER A 442 -28.07 6.99 6.74
C SER A 442 -27.14 7.51 5.63
N PHE A 443 -27.70 8.37 4.77
CA PHE A 443 -27.02 9.00 3.65
C PHE A 443 -27.21 10.51 3.70
N ALA A 444 -26.24 11.28 3.18
CA ALA A 444 -26.36 12.73 3.12
C ALA A 444 -25.85 13.30 1.80
N TRP A 445 -26.36 14.46 1.44
CA TRP A 445 -25.90 15.23 0.30
C TRP A 445 -26.05 16.73 0.56
N ALA A 446 -25.22 17.51 -0.12
CA ALA A 446 -25.22 18.96 -0.03
C ALA A 446 -25.94 19.59 -1.23
N GLN A 447 -26.67 20.66 -1.00
CA GLN A 447 -27.29 21.49 -2.03
C GLN A 447 -26.64 22.88 -1.99
N LEU A 448 -25.77 23.15 -2.97
CA LEU A 448 -24.97 24.40 -3.03
C LEU A 448 -25.78 25.65 -3.39
N ALA A 449 -27.04 25.50 -3.81
CA ALA A 449 -27.97 26.60 -3.95
C ALA A 449 -28.87 26.63 -2.70
N PRO A 450 -28.87 27.73 -1.91
CA PRO A 450 -29.66 27.78 -0.68
C PRO A 450 -31.16 27.74 -1.03
N LEU A 451 -31.81 26.67 -0.58
CA LEU A 451 -33.25 26.52 -0.63
C LEU A 451 -33.85 27.03 0.68
N ASN A 452 -35.01 27.66 0.62
CA ASN A 452 -35.78 27.91 1.84
C ASN A 452 -36.37 26.59 2.38
N ALA A 453 -36.84 26.60 3.63
CA ALA A 453 -37.34 25.40 4.29
C ALA A 453 -38.48 24.69 3.52
N ALA A 454 -39.35 25.45 2.84
CA ALA A 454 -40.45 24.88 2.05
C ALA A 454 -39.94 24.17 0.78
N GLN A 455 -39.01 24.80 0.06
CA GLN A 455 -38.37 24.21 -1.11
C GLN A 455 -37.57 22.95 -0.74
N GLN A 456 -36.89 22.96 0.40
CA GLN A 456 -36.12 21.80 0.83
C GLN A 456 -37.02 20.64 1.30
N ALA A 457 -38.16 20.95 1.92
CA ALA A 457 -39.20 19.95 2.22
C ALA A 457 -39.78 19.34 0.93
N GLU A 458 -39.97 20.12 -0.13
CA GLU A 458 -40.43 19.63 -1.44
C GLU A 458 -39.41 18.67 -2.08
N VAL A 459 -38.12 19.00 -2.01
CA VAL A 459 -37.05 18.09 -2.46
C VAL A 459 -37.06 16.79 -1.65
N CYS A 460 -37.15 16.87 -0.31
CA CYS A 460 -37.23 15.69 0.56
C CYS A 460 -38.46 14.83 0.25
N HIS A 461 -39.60 15.46 -0.03
CA HIS A 461 -40.81 14.75 -0.43
C HIS A 461 -40.62 14.03 -1.78
N SER A 462 -40.08 14.73 -2.78
CA SER A 462 -39.87 14.16 -4.12
C SER A 462 -38.92 12.94 -4.10
N ILE A 463 -37.83 13.02 -3.33
CA ILE A 463 -36.87 11.91 -3.23
C ILE A 463 -37.41 10.79 -2.36
N GLY A 464 -38.19 11.11 -1.31
CA GLY A 464 -38.89 10.13 -0.49
C GLY A 464 -39.81 9.24 -1.32
N LEU A 465 -40.55 9.80 -2.28
CA LEU A 465 -41.40 9.02 -3.19
C LEU A 465 -40.60 7.98 -4.00
N VAL A 466 -39.39 8.33 -4.44
CA VAL A 466 -38.51 7.42 -5.21
C VAL A 466 -37.87 6.35 -4.32
N LEU A 467 -37.55 6.70 -3.08
CA LEU A 467 -36.91 5.79 -2.13
C LEU A 467 -37.89 4.85 -1.41
N ASP A 468 -39.15 5.26 -1.25
CA ASP A 468 -40.19 4.44 -0.63
C ASP A 468 -40.70 3.34 -1.62
N GLU A 469 -40.33 3.38 -2.90
CA GLU A 469 -40.63 2.30 -3.86
C GLU A 469 -39.94 0.98 -3.47
N PRO A 470 -40.59 -0.20 -3.61
CA PRO A 470 -39.98 -1.47 -3.22
C PRO A 470 -38.68 -1.79 -3.98
N TYR A 471 -37.74 -2.42 -3.27
CA TYR A 471 -36.46 -2.90 -3.80
C TYR A 471 -36.53 -4.41 -4.02
N VAL A 472 -36.32 -4.88 -5.26
CA VAL A 472 -36.34 -6.32 -5.58
C VAL A 472 -34.90 -6.84 -5.70
N ILE A 473 -34.44 -7.56 -4.68
CA ILE A 473 -33.03 -7.98 -4.55
C ILE A 473 -32.99 -9.48 -4.23
N GLY A 474 -32.40 -10.27 -5.13
CA GLY A 474 -32.28 -11.71 -4.92
C GLY A 474 -33.61 -12.45 -4.76
N GLY A 475 -34.71 -11.90 -5.28
CA GLY A 475 -36.07 -12.45 -5.12
C GLY A 475 -36.81 -11.97 -3.85
N HIS A 476 -36.17 -11.18 -2.99
CA HIS A 476 -36.81 -10.54 -1.85
C HIS A 476 -37.31 -9.13 -2.20
N GLN A 477 -38.42 -8.73 -1.60
CA GLN A 477 -38.93 -7.37 -1.66
C GLN A 477 -38.59 -6.65 -0.35
N VAL A 478 -37.73 -5.64 -0.43
CA VAL A 478 -37.35 -4.78 0.71
C VAL A 478 -38.09 -3.46 0.57
N ILE A 479 -38.75 -3.02 1.63
CA ILE A 479 -39.41 -1.70 1.69
C ILE A 479 -38.68 -0.90 2.76
N LEU A 480 -38.17 0.27 2.36
CA LEU A 480 -37.44 1.16 3.24
C LEU A 480 -38.31 2.37 3.53
N ASP A 481 -38.45 2.72 4.81
CA ASP A 481 -39.20 3.91 5.22
C ASP A 481 -38.24 5.09 5.29
N THR A 482 -38.42 6.12 4.46
CA THR A 482 -37.54 7.29 4.51
C THR A 482 -38.00 8.38 5.47
N CYS A 483 -37.03 8.98 6.17
CA CYS A 483 -37.21 10.18 6.99
C CYS A 483 -36.00 11.11 6.79
N PHE A 484 -36.23 12.43 6.77
CA PHE A 484 -35.21 13.42 6.41
C PHE A 484 -35.01 14.48 7.50
N GLY A 485 -33.75 14.83 7.74
CA GLY A 485 -33.36 16.00 8.54
C GLY A 485 -32.57 16.97 7.68
N THR A 486 -32.89 18.26 7.75
CA THR A 486 -32.23 19.29 6.94
C THR A 486 -31.60 20.36 7.82
N ALA A 487 -30.43 20.85 7.43
CA ALA A 487 -29.77 21.99 8.05
C ALA A 487 -29.22 22.92 6.98
N THR A 488 -29.11 24.21 7.29
CA THR A 488 -28.61 25.22 6.36
C THR A 488 -27.36 25.85 6.93
N ALA A 489 -26.34 26.02 6.09
CA ALA A 489 -25.14 26.76 6.44
C ALA A 489 -25.46 28.25 6.59
N SER A 490 -25.59 28.69 7.85
CA SER A 490 -25.79 30.07 8.25
C SER A 490 -24.50 30.70 8.80
N ASP A 491 -24.46 32.03 8.87
CA ASP A 491 -23.33 32.77 9.41
C ASP A 491 -23.05 32.35 10.87
N GLY A 492 -21.81 31.93 11.16
CA GLY A 492 -21.36 31.52 12.49
C GLY A 492 -21.22 30.02 12.73
N LEU A 493 -21.47 29.18 11.72
CA LEU A 493 -21.17 27.74 11.78
C LEU A 493 -19.66 27.47 11.80
N ALA A 494 -19.20 26.67 12.76
CA ALA A 494 -17.77 26.45 13.00
C ALA A 494 -17.14 25.36 12.12
N SER A 495 -17.92 24.38 11.63
CA SER A 495 -17.43 23.27 10.79
C SER A 495 -18.58 22.51 10.11
N ALA A 496 -18.27 21.75 9.07
CA ALA A 496 -19.18 20.82 8.41
C ALA A 496 -19.70 19.73 9.35
N ALA A 497 -18.89 19.32 10.33
CA ALA A 497 -19.29 18.35 11.34
C ALA A 497 -20.44 18.88 12.22
N GLU A 498 -20.43 20.17 12.54
CA GLU A 498 -21.50 20.83 13.27
C GLU A 498 -22.78 20.94 12.42
N LEU A 499 -22.66 21.24 11.13
CA LEU A 499 -23.81 21.25 10.21
C LEU A 499 -24.45 19.86 10.08
N LEU A 500 -23.63 18.81 9.98
CA LEU A 500 -24.11 17.42 9.96
C LEU A 500 -24.82 17.05 11.26
N ARG A 501 -24.32 17.51 12.41
CA ARG A 501 -24.97 17.31 13.71
C ARG A 501 -26.33 18.01 13.78
N GLN A 502 -26.45 19.21 13.22
CA GLN A 502 -27.72 19.93 13.15
C GLN A 502 -28.75 19.18 12.29
N ALA A 503 -28.33 18.65 11.14
CA ALA A 503 -29.20 17.83 10.28
C ALA A 503 -29.64 16.53 10.98
N ASP A 504 -28.76 15.90 11.75
CA ASP A 504 -29.07 14.70 12.56
C ASP A 504 -30.09 14.99 13.68
N VAL A 505 -29.96 16.14 14.36
CA VAL A 505 -30.94 16.60 15.34
C VAL A 505 -32.32 16.83 14.69
N ALA A 506 -32.35 17.46 13.52
CA ALA A 506 -33.58 17.68 12.75
C ALA A 506 -34.22 16.35 12.31
N LEU A 507 -33.41 15.38 11.88
CA LEU A 507 -33.87 14.04 11.55
C LEU A 507 -34.54 13.35 12.75
N GLY A 508 -33.92 13.42 13.93
CA GLY A 508 -34.50 12.89 15.16
C GLY A 508 -35.83 13.56 15.53
N HIS A 509 -35.96 14.88 15.31
CA HIS A 509 -37.23 15.58 15.47
C HIS A 509 -38.31 15.04 14.51
N ALA A 510 -37.96 14.85 13.24
CA ALA A 510 -38.88 14.29 12.26
C ALA A 510 -39.35 12.88 12.65
N GLN A 511 -38.44 12.01 13.08
CA GLN A 511 -38.78 10.65 13.53
C GLN A 511 -39.69 10.63 14.75
N THR A 512 -39.38 11.44 15.77
CA THR A 512 -40.17 11.48 17.02
C THR A 512 -41.59 12.00 16.82
N HIS A 513 -41.80 12.89 15.85
CA HIS A 513 -43.11 13.49 15.55
C HIS A 513 -43.82 12.82 14.37
N GLY A 514 -43.27 11.73 13.83
CA GLY A 514 -43.85 11.04 12.67
C GLY A 514 -43.89 11.88 11.39
N LEU A 515 -43.00 12.87 11.27
CA LEU A 515 -42.88 13.73 10.10
C LEU A 515 -41.98 13.08 9.05
N LYS A 516 -42.28 13.34 7.77
CA LYS A 516 -41.39 12.90 6.67
C LYS A 516 -40.09 13.67 6.62
N SER A 517 -40.12 14.97 6.94
CA SER A 517 -38.92 15.79 7.01
C SER A 517 -39.06 16.87 8.07
N ALA A 518 -37.95 17.32 8.65
CA ALA A 518 -37.90 18.50 9.50
C ALA A 518 -36.63 19.32 9.26
N PRO A 519 -36.72 20.66 9.26
CA PRO A 519 -35.55 21.52 9.31
C PRO A 519 -34.99 21.64 10.72
N PHE A 520 -33.70 21.93 10.83
CA PHE A 520 -33.07 22.25 12.09
C PHE A 520 -33.62 23.56 12.64
N ASP A 521 -34.19 23.50 13.85
CA ASP A 521 -34.59 24.65 14.65
C ASP A 521 -33.67 24.75 15.86
N ALA A 522 -32.98 25.89 16.00
CA ALA A 522 -32.04 26.14 17.09
C ALA A 522 -32.70 26.05 18.48
N GLN A 523 -33.98 26.43 18.62
CA GLN A 523 -34.69 26.30 19.90
C GLN A 523 -34.95 24.83 20.25
N GLN A 524 -35.30 24.01 19.26
CA GLN A 524 -35.49 22.58 19.45
C GLN A 524 -34.15 21.87 19.72
N GLY A 525 -33.09 22.27 19.04
CA GLY A 525 -31.74 21.75 19.25
C GLY A 525 -31.25 21.98 20.69
N GLU A 526 -31.54 23.15 21.26
CA GLU A 526 -31.21 23.46 22.65
C GLU A 526 -32.05 22.63 23.64
N LEU A 527 -33.35 22.43 23.38
CA LEU A 527 -34.20 21.56 24.21
C LEU A 527 -33.72 20.10 24.21
N ILE A 528 -33.32 19.57 23.06
CA ILE A 528 -32.76 18.22 22.93
C ILE A 528 -31.42 18.12 23.68
N ASN A 529 -30.57 19.14 23.58
CA ASN A 529 -29.31 19.19 24.30
C ASN A 529 -29.53 19.24 25.83
N GLN A 530 -30.45 20.08 26.30
CA GLN A 530 -30.84 20.15 27.71
C GLN A 530 -31.40 18.83 28.23
N ARG A 531 -32.23 18.14 27.43
CA ARG A 531 -32.74 16.80 27.76
C ARG A 531 -31.59 15.79 27.89
N ARG A 532 -30.64 15.79 26.95
CA ARG A 532 -29.45 14.94 26.99
C ARG A 532 -28.59 15.21 28.23
N LEU A 533 -28.35 16.48 28.57
CA LEU A 533 -27.61 16.87 29.77
C LEU A 533 -28.32 16.37 31.03
N ARG A 534 -29.66 16.44 31.09
CA ARG A 534 -30.46 15.89 32.19
C ARG A 534 -30.36 14.37 32.28
N ASP A 535 -30.37 13.63 31.18
CA ASP A 535 -30.23 12.15 31.20
C ASP A 535 -28.87 11.75 31.78
N ILE A 536 -27.80 12.38 31.29
CA ILE A 536 -26.45 12.13 31.80
C ILE A 536 -26.37 12.44 33.30
N ALA A 537 -26.90 13.58 33.73
CA ALA A 537 -26.88 13.98 35.14
C ALA A 537 -27.75 13.06 36.03
N LEU A 538 -28.94 12.66 35.57
CA LEU A 538 -29.90 11.84 36.31
C LEU A 538 -29.30 10.50 36.75
N ARG A 539 -28.48 9.87 35.90
CA ARG A 539 -27.84 8.58 36.20
C ARG A 539 -26.90 8.64 37.41
N GLN A 540 -26.26 9.78 37.63
CA GLN A 540 -25.32 10.00 38.74
C GLN A 540 -25.98 10.65 39.95
N ALA A 541 -27.06 11.43 39.75
CA ALA A 541 -27.71 12.23 40.78
C ALA A 541 -28.12 11.42 42.04
N LEU A 542 -28.62 10.19 41.86
CA LEU A 542 -29.01 9.34 42.98
C LEU A 542 -27.81 8.89 43.83
N GLN A 543 -26.67 8.60 43.21
CA GLN A 543 -25.44 8.21 43.91
C GLN A 543 -24.79 9.40 44.61
N ASN A 544 -24.94 10.59 44.04
CA ASN A 544 -24.38 11.84 44.55
C ASN A 544 -25.23 12.48 45.67
N GLY A 545 -26.39 11.90 46.01
CA GLY A 545 -27.28 12.47 47.04
C GLY A 545 -27.92 13.80 46.63
N GLU A 546 -28.20 13.99 45.34
CA GLU A 546 -28.77 15.24 44.79
C GLU A 546 -30.29 15.35 44.94
N PHE A 547 -30.95 14.26 45.37
CA PHE A 547 -32.38 14.21 45.61
C PHE A 547 -32.71 14.43 47.09
N TYR A 548 -33.82 15.14 47.33
CA TYR A 548 -34.36 15.36 48.66
C TYR A 548 -35.89 15.37 48.62
N LEU A 549 -36.52 15.17 49.77
CA LEU A 549 -37.98 15.18 49.90
C LEU A 549 -38.44 16.45 50.60
N LEU A 550 -39.51 17.04 50.07
CA LEU A 550 -40.34 18.01 50.79
C LEU A 550 -41.68 17.35 51.09
N PHE A 551 -42.36 17.85 52.11
CA PHE A 551 -43.65 17.30 52.54
C PHE A 551 -44.73 18.37 52.44
N GLN A 552 -45.89 18.01 51.91
CA GLN A 552 -47.05 18.91 51.83
C GLN A 552 -48.16 18.44 52.78
N PRO A 553 -48.72 19.31 53.64
CA PRO A 553 -49.73 18.91 54.61
C PRO A 553 -51.07 18.60 53.96
N GLN A 554 -51.72 17.55 54.47
CA GLN A 554 -53.09 17.16 54.20
C GLN A 554 -53.94 17.43 55.44
N ILE A 555 -55.00 18.22 55.27
CA ILE A 555 -55.82 18.75 56.35
C ILE A 555 -57.22 18.13 56.30
N ASP A 556 -57.74 17.69 57.44
CA ASP A 556 -59.15 17.36 57.57
C ASP A 556 -59.99 18.64 57.47
N LEU A 557 -60.86 18.71 56.46
CA LEU A 557 -61.59 19.93 56.13
C LEU A 557 -62.66 20.31 57.19
N ALA A 558 -63.07 19.37 58.04
CA ALA A 558 -64.07 19.62 59.09
C ALA A 558 -63.45 20.17 60.38
N SER A 559 -62.33 19.60 60.81
CA SER A 559 -61.62 19.93 62.05
C SER A 559 -60.44 20.89 61.86
N ASN A 560 -60.01 21.08 60.61
CA ASN A 560 -58.82 21.83 60.22
C ASN A 560 -57.51 21.27 60.84
N ALA A 561 -57.52 19.98 61.22
CA ALA A 561 -56.37 19.28 61.78
C ALA A 561 -55.54 18.59 60.68
N MET A 562 -54.21 18.56 60.84
CA MET A 562 -53.33 17.84 59.92
C MET A 562 -53.45 16.33 60.12
N THR A 563 -53.94 15.63 59.10
CA THR A 563 -54.19 14.19 59.11
C THR A 563 -53.15 13.39 58.32
N GLY A 564 -52.46 14.04 57.39
CA GLY A 564 -51.43 13.40 56.57
C GLY A 564 -50.43 14.39 55.98
N VAL A 565 -49.42 13.84 55.31
CA VAL A 565 -48.49 14.60 54.46
C VAL A 565 -48.16 13.81 53.21
N GLU A 566 -47.98 14.49 52.09
CA GLU A 566 -47.48 13.91 50.84
C GLU A 566 -45.98 14.17 50.67
N ALA A 567 -45.21 13.12 50.40
CA ALA A 567 -43.78 13.19 50.12
C ALA A 567 -43.53 13.53 48.64
N LEU A 568 -42.92 14.68 48.41
CA LEU A 568 -42.68 15.24 47.09
C LEU A 568 -41.18 15.34 46.82
N ILE A 569 -40.71 14.56 45.86
CA ILE A 569 -39.30 14.54 45.47
C ILE A 569 -38.86 15.85 44.80
N ARG A 570 -37.65 16.29 45.11
CA ARG A 570 -36.97 17.44 44.50
C ARG A 570 -35.56 17.05 44.07
N TRP A 571 -35.08 17.66 42.99
CA TRP A 571 -33.72 17.46 42.49
C TRP A 571 -32.99 18.80 42.44
N ASN A 572 -31.85 18.87 43.14
CA ASN A 572 -30.94 20.00 43.05
C ASN A 572 -29.59 19.53 42.52
N SER A 573 -29.35 19.79 41.24
CA SER A 573 -28.11 19.41 40.57
C SER A 573 -27.06 20.52 40.70
N PRO A 574 -25.80 20.20 41.01
CA PRO A 574 -24.72 21.19 41.04
C PRO A 574 -24.50 21.90 39.69
N THR A 575 -24.82 21.24 38.57
CA THR A 575 -24.60 21.76 37.22
C THR A 575 -25.86 22.34 36.58
N LEU A 576 -27.04 21.80 36.90
CA LEU A 576 -28.32 22.22 36.31
C LEU A 576 -29.16 23.12 37.24
N GLY A 577 -28.75 23.29 38.50
CA GLY A 577 -29.55 23.96 39.53
C GLY A 577 -30.78 23.16 39.92
N HIS A 578 -31.87 23.85 40.26
CA HIS A 578 -33.14 23.20 40.62
C HIS A 578 -33.84 22.63 39.38
N VAL A 579 -33.98 21.30 39.32
CA VAL A 579 -34.65 20.62 38.20
C VAL A 579 -36.08 20.24 38.61
N SER A 580 -37.07 20.74 37.87
CA SER A 580 -38.49 20.45 38.12
C SER A 580 -38.80 18.95 37.94
N PRO A 581 -39.61 18.33 38.83
CA PRO A 581 -40.12 16.96 38.66
C PRO A 581 -40.75 16.69 37.29
N VAL A 582 -41.44 17.68 36.71
CA VAL A 582 -42.04 17.59 35.37
C VAL A 582 -41.00 17.29 34.27
N HIS A 583 -39.72 17.59 34.48
CA HIS A 583 -38.66 17.32 33.51
C HIS A 583 -37.89 16.03 33.75
N PHE A 584 -37.72 15.60 35.00
CA PHE A 584 -36.88 14.43 35.30
C PHE A 584 -37.68 13.16 35.61
N ILE A 585 -38.93 13.25 36.04
CA ILE A 585 -39.77 12.06 36.28
C ILE A 585 -40.07 11.34 34.96
N PRO A 586 -40.54 12.00 33.87
CA PRO A 586 -40.75 11.32 32.59
C PRO A 586 -39.45 10.71 32.03
N LEU A 587 -38.33 11.42 32.19
CA LEU A 587 -37.02 10.93 31.78
C LEU A 587 -36.58 9.70 32.59
N ALA A 588 -36.87 9.69 33.90
CA ALA A 588 -36.60 8.54 34.75
C ALA A 588 -37.46 7.33 34.37
N GLU A 589 -38.72 7.54 33.95
CA GLU A 589 -39.62 6.50 33.46
C GLU A 589 -39.11 5.88 32.17
N GLU A 590 -38.77 6.70 31.17
CA GLU A 590 -38.25 6.26 29.88
C GLU A 590 -36.93 5.50 30.00
N THR A 591 -36.04 5.93 30.90
CA THR A 591 -34.72 5.32 31.11
C THR A 591 -34.73 4.15 32.09
N GLY A 592 -35.87 3.88 32.74
CA GLY A 592 -36.00 2.88 33.81
C GLY A 592 -35.39 3.32 35.16
N MET A 593 -34.78 4.50 35.25
CA MET A 593 -34.24 5.06 36.50
C MET A 593 -35.34 5.29 37.56
N ILE A 594 -36.61 5.38 37.16
CA ILE A 594 -37.76 5.58 38.06
C ILE A 594 -37.87 4.48 39.10
N VAL A 595 -37.44 3.25 38.81
CA VAL A 595 -37.45 2.12 39.76
C VAL A 595 -36.51 2.40 40.93
N ARG A 596 -35.26 2.78 40.62
CA ARG A 596 -34.25 3.09 41.64
C ARG A 596 -34.61 4.34 42.43
N LEU A 597 -35.16 5.33 41.73
CA LEU A 597 -35.58 6.59 42.34
C LEU A 597 -36.76 6.38 43.28
N GLY A 598 -37.80 5.66 42.85
CA GLY A 598 -38.98 5.40 43.66
C GLY A 598 -38.70 4.49 44.86
N GLN A 599 -37.80 3.49 44.73
CA GLN A 599 -37.32 2.74 45.89
C GLN A 599 -36.66 3.66 46.93
N TRP A 600 -35.78 4.57 46.48
CA TRP A 600 -35.15 5.54 47.37
C TRP A 600 -36.17 6.49 48.02
N VAL A 601 -37.16 6.99 47.26
CA VAL A 601 -38.24 7.83 47.79
C VAL A 601 -39.02 7.08 48.87
N LEU A 602 -39.42 5.83 48.63
CA LEU A 602 -40.17 5.01 49.60
C LEU A 602 -39.37 4.79 50.89
N GLU A 603 -38.10 4.39 50.76
CA GLU A 603 -37.21 4.17 51.91
C GLU A 603 -37.01 5.46 52.72
N GLU A 604 -36.70 6.56 52.04
CA GLU A 604 -36.40 7.84 52.69
C GLU A 604 -37.65 8.48 53.32
N ALA A 605 -38.80 8.43 52.65
CA ALA A 605 -40.05 8.96 53.16
C ALA A 605 -40.50 8.19 54.43
N CYS A 606 -40.48 6.85 54.38
CA CYS A 606 -40.85 6.04 55.54
C CYS A 606 -39.85 6.23 56.69
N ARG A 607 -38.55 6.29 56.39
CA ARG A 607 -37.50 6.53 57.39
C ARG A 607 -37.67 7.88 58.09
N GLN A 608 -37.96 8.95 57.37
CA GLN A 608 -38.22 10.26 57.97
C GLN A 608 -39.51 10.25 58.80
N ALA A 609 -40.60 9.71 58.25
CA ALA A 609 -41.90 9.71 58.92
C ALA A 609 -41.93 8.86 60.20
N ALA A 610 -41.16 7.77 60.26
CA ALA A 610 -41.02 6.95 61.47
C ALA A 610 -40.38 7.68 62.65
N GLN A 611 -39.63 8.77 62.39
CA GLN A 611 -38.96 9.54 63.43
C GLN A 611 -39.87 10.60 64.08
N TRP A 612 -40.98 10.95 63.43
CA TRP A 612 -41.88 12.00 63.90
C TRP A 612 -42.79 11.48 65.02
N ALA A 613 -42.90 12.25 66.12
CA ALA A 613 -43.85 12.00 67.20
C ALA A 613 -45.30 12.39 66.78
N TRP A 614 -45.74 11.85 65.63
CA TRP A 614 -47.00 12.19 64.97
C TRP A 614 -47.74 10.92 64.59
N GLY A 615 -49.08 10.95 64.66
CA GLY A 615 -49.95 9.81 64.37
C GLY A 615 -50.58 9.80 62.97
N GLY A 616 -50.31 10.80 62.13
CA GLY A 616 -50.95 10.92 60.81
C GLY A 616 -50.30 10.09 59.70
N ARG A 617 -50.82 10.23 58.48
CA ARG A 617 -50.51 9.36 57.33
C ARG A 617 -49.44 9.94 56.41
N LEU A 618 -48.63 9.08 55.80
CA LEU A 618 -47.64 9.45 54.81
C LEU A 618 -48.11 8.99 53.43
N SER A 619 -48.25 9.91 52.49
CA SER A 619 -48.52 9.64 51.07
C SER A 619 -47.21 9.61 50.27
N VAL A 620 -47.03 8.60 49.40
CA VAL A 620 -45.90 8.50 48.48
C VAL A 620 -46.38 8.12 47.08
N ASN A 621 -46.00 8.92 46.08
CA ASN A 621 -46.28 8.67 44.68
C ASN A 621 -45.48 7.49 44.11
N VAL A 622 -46.17 6.60 43.40
CA VAL A 622 -45.60 5.43 42.73
C VAL A 622 -45.99 5.47 41.24
N SER A 623 -45.00 5.80 40.40
CA SER A 623 -45.16 5.76 38.94
C SER A 623 -45.63 4.39 38.42
N SER A 624 -46.49 4.41 37.41
CA SER A 624 -46.98 3.21 36.73
C SER A 624 -45.86 2.39 36.09
N ALA A 625 -44.77 3.03 35.65
CA ALA A 625 -43.61 2.35 35.11
C ALA A 625 -42.92 1.43 36.14
N GLN A 626 -43.02 1.73 37.45
CA GLN A 626 -42.44 0.87 38.49
C GLN A 626 -43.16 -0.47 38.60
N PHE A 627 -44.49 -0.49 38.47
CA PHE A 627 -45.28 -1.73 38.41
C PHE A 627 -44.93 -2.58 37.17
N MET A 628 -44.56 -1.93 36.06
CA MET A 628 -44.20 -2.62 34.82
C MET A 628 -42.77 -3.17 34.84
N LEU A 629 -41.85 -2.48 35.50
CA LEU A 629 -40.41 -2.76 35.44
C LEU A 629 -39.85 -3.48 36.67
N SER A 630 -40.59 -3.56 37.78
CA SER A 630 -40.05 -4.04 39.06
C SER A 630 -41.08 -4.64 40.02
N ASP A 631 -40.61 -5.23 41.12
CA ASP A 631 -41.42 -5.70 42.24
C ASP A 631 -41.68 -4.57 43.25
N VAL A 632 -42.82 -3.89 43.09
CA VAL A 632 -43.25 -2.80 43.98
C VAL A 632 -43.61 -3.34 45.37
N VAL A 633 -44.22 -4.53 45.46
CA VAL A 633 -44.60 -5.16 46.74
C VAL A 633 -43.36 -5.41 47.60
N GLY A 634 -42.31 -5.96 46.99
CA GLY A 634 -41.01 -6.15 47.63
C GLY A 634 -40.38 -4.85 48.10
N SER A 635 -40.43 -3.80 47.26
CA SER A 635 -39.86 -2.48 47.58
C SER A 635 -40.56 -1.82 48.79
N VAL A 636 -41.89 -1.87 48.84
CA VAL A 636 -42.69 -1.34 49.96
C VAL A 636 -42.45 -2.15 51.23
N THR A 637 -42.44 -3.48 51.14
CA THR A 637 -42.15 -4.37 52.27
C THR A 637 -40.78 -4.07 52.87
N GLN A 638 -39.78 -3.85 52.02
CA GLN A 638 -38.43 -3.50 52.44
C GLN A 638 -38.37 -2.13 53.13
N ALA A 639 -39.03 -1.10 52.58
CA ALA A 639 -39.06 0.23 53.15
C ALA A 639 -39.73 0.25 54.55
N LEU A 640 -40.86 -0.44 54.71
CA LEU A 640 -41.57 -0.57 55.99
C LEU A 640 -40.73 -1.34 57.02
N SER A 641 -40.12 -2.45 56.62
CA SER A 641 -39.26 -3.27 57.48
C SER A 641 -38.03 -2.49 57.99
N LYS A 642 -37.36 -1.75 57.09
CA LYS A 642 -36.17 -0.95 57.45
C LYS A 642 -36.50 0.24 58.35
N SER A 643 -37.62 0.92 58.10
CA SER A 643 -37.99 2.15 58.82
C SER A 643 -38.74 1.89 60.12
N GLY A 644 -39.43 0.75 60.23
CA GLY A 644 -40.38 0.49 61.31
C GLY A 644 -41.68 1.31 61.20
N PHE A 645 -41.91 2.01 60.07
CA PHE A 645 -43.11 2.81 59.88
C PHE A 645 -44.37 1.91 59.83
N PRO A 646 -45.46 2.24 60.56
CA PRO A 646 -46.65 1.39 60.56
C PRO A 646 -47.32 1.36 59.18
N ALA A 647 -47.49 0.16 58.60
CA ALA A 647 -48.04 -0.02 57.25
C ALA A 647 -49.40 0.68 57.04
N HIS A 648 -50.28 0.62 58.04
CA HIS A 648 -51.61 1.27 58.03
C HIS A 648 -51.57 2.79 57.96
N ARG A 649 -50.41 3.42 58.10
CA ARG A 649 -50.21 4.88 57.97
C ARG A 649 -49.60 5.26 56.63
N LEU A 650 -49.21 4.30 55.79
CA LEU A 650 -48.68 4.56 54.45
C LEU A 650 -49.83 4.55 53.43
N ASP A 651 -49.90 5.62 52.64
CA ASP A 651 -50.73 5.73 51.44
C ASP A 651 -49.80 5.69 50.22
N LEU A 652 -50.06 4.78 49.27
CA LEU A 652 -49.38 4.76 47.98
C LEU A 652 -50.28 5.39 46.93
N GLU A 653 -49.78 6.45 46.31
CA GLU A 653 -50.50 7.21 45.29
C GLU A 653 -50.12 6.69 43.92
N ILE A 654 -51.14 6.31 43.14
CA ILE A 654 -51.00 5.75 41.80
C ILE A 654 -51.89 6.51 40.82
N THR A 655 -51.43 6.72 39.60
CA THR A 655 -52.21 7.40 38.57
C THR A 655 -53.16 6.45 37.83
N GLU A 656 -54.24 6.99 37.28
CA GLU A 656 -55.21 6.25 36.46
C GLU A 656 -54.59 5.53 35.25
N SER A 657 -53.51 6.10 34.68
CA SER A 657 -52.79 5.55 33.53
C SER A 657 -52.23 4.15 33.75
N LEU A 658 -52.06 3.72 35.00
CA LEU A 658 -51.65 2.36 35.37
C LEU A 658 -52.60 1.28 34.77
N PHE A 659 -53.85 1.64 34.49
CA PHE A 659 -54.93 0.69 34.19
C PHE A 659 -55.35 0.62 32.72
N VAL A 660 -54.72 1.39 31.83
CA VAL A 660 -55.07 1.42 30.39
C VAL A 660 -54.80 0.08 29.69
N ARG A 661 -53.99 -0.81 30.27
CA ARG A 661 -53.55 -2.08 29.65
C ARG A 661 -54.22 -3.36 30.18
N ASP A 662 -55.23 -3.25 31.05
CA ASP A 662 -56.04 -4.36 31.58
C ASP A 662 -55.21 -5.58 32.06
N ASP A 663 -54.16 -5.34 32.85
CA ASP A 663 -53.24 -6.38 33.34
C ASP A 663 -53.68 -6.95 34.71
N THR A 664 -54.15 -8.20 34.72
CA THR A 664 -54.52 -8.94 35.93
C THR A 664 -53.42 -9.00 37.00
N ARG A 665 -52.15 -8.87 36.61
CA ARG A 665 -51.00 -8.84 37.52
C ARG A 665 -51.04 -7.63 38.45
N ILE A 666 -51.35 -6.44 37.91
CA ILE A 666 -51.35 -5.18 38.68
C ILE A 666 -52.41 -5.23 39.79
N ILE A 667 -53.61 -5.75 39.49
CA ILE A 667 -54.68 -5.91 40.49
C ILE A 667 -54.21 -6.83 41.64
N SER A 668 -53.50 -7.91 41.32
CA SER A 668 -52.96 -8.83 42.33
C SER A 668 -51.91 -8.15 43.22
N GLU A 669 -51.00 -7.37 42.64
CA GLU A 669 -49.98 -6.63 43.38
C GLU A 669 -50.60 -5.58 44.32
N LEU A 670 -51.64 -4.86 43.88
CA LEU A 670 -52.37 -3.92 44.74
C LEU A 670 -53.09 -4.62 45.91
N GLN A 671 -53.68 -5.79 45.67
CA GLN A 671 -54.28 -6.59 46.76
C GLN A 671 -53.23 -7.07 47.77
N GLN A 672 -52.03 -7.41 47.32
CA GLN A 672 -50.92 -7.77 48.20
C GLN A 672 -50.45 -6.57 49.04
N LEU A 673 -50.36 -5.38 48.44
CA LEU A 673 -50.03 -4.16 49.18
C LEU A 673 -51.06 -3.84 50.27
N ARG A 674 -52.36 -4.03 49.97
CA ARG A 674 -53.42 -3.88 50.98
C ARG A 674 -53.38 -4.94 52.07
N SER A 675 -52.99 -6.18 51.75
CA SER A 675 -52.87 -7.23 52.77
C SER A 675 -51.68 -7.00 53.72
N LEU A 676 -50.66 -6.24 53.30
CA LEU A 676 -49.62 -5.69 54.20
C LEU A 676 -50.16 -4.60 55.14
N GLY A 677 -51.36 -4.08 54.88
CA GLY A 677 -52.00 -3.00 55.62
C GLY A 677 -51.79 -1.61 55.03
N VAL A 678 -51.13 -1.48 53.88
CA VAL A 678 -50.94 -0.19 53.18
C VAL A 678 -52.22 0.22 52.48
N HIS A 679 -52.51 1.52 52.42
CA HIS A 679 -53.65 2.04 51.67
C HIS A 679 -53.24 2.49 50.27
N ILE A 680 -54.14 2.35 49.31
CA ILE A 680 -53.92 2.78 47.93
C ILE A 680 -54.80 3.99 47.62
N ALA A 681 -54.19 5.06 47.12
CA ALA A 681 -54.86 6.28 46.69
C ALA A 681 -54.75 6.42 45.16
N LEU A 682 -55.87 6.66 44.51
CA LEU A 682 -55.90 6.95 43.08
C LEU A 682 -55.72 8.46 42.86
N ASP A 683 -54.61 8.84 42.24
CA ASP A 683 -54.19 10.23 41.99
C ASP A 683 -54.58 10.74 40.60
N ASP A 684 -54.62 12.07 40.46
CA ASP A 684 -54.98 12.82 39.25
C ASP A 684 -56.33 12.39 38.62
N PHE A 685 -57.32 12.02 39.44
CA PHE A 685 -58.57 11.47 38.93
C PHE A 685 -59.36 12.51 38.10
N GLY A 686 -59.71 12.13 36.86
CA GLY A 686 -60.51 12.94 35.94
C GLY A 686 -59.75 13.53 34.75
N THR A 687 -58.41 13.41 34.70
CA THR A 687 -57.59 13.94 33.59
C THR A 687 -57.27 12.91 32.50
N GLY A 688 -57.65 11.64 32.68
CA GLY A 688 -57.43 10.54 31.76
C GLY A 688 -58.69 9.78 31.32
N TYR A 689 -58.49 8.64 30.64
CA TYR A 689 -59.56 7.77 30.14
C TYR A 689 -59.95 6.71 31.17
N SER A 690 -60.69 7.08 32.20
CA SER A 690 -61.32 6.08 33.09
C SER A 690 -62.56 5.44 32.48
N SER A 691 -62.58 4.11 32.44
CA SER A 691 -63.86 3.39 32.39
C SER A 691 -64.39 3.28 33.83
N LEU A 692 -65.55 3.90 34.11
CA LEU A 692 -66.27 3.76 35.39
C LEU A 692 -66.45 2.29 35.80
N SER A 693 -66.53 1.38 34.82
CA SER A 693 -66.63 -0.06 35.06
C SER A 693 -65.40 -0.67 35.73
N TYR A 694 -64.22 -0.07 35.52
CA TYR A 694 -62.95 -0.53 36.03
C TYR A 694 -62.68 0.00 37.44
N LEU A 695 -63.00 1.27 37.69
CA LEU A 695 -62.88 1.90 39.01
C LEU A 695 -63.61 1.10 40.11
N ALA A 696 -64.78 0.55 39.80
CA ALA A 696 -65.56 -0.26 40.74
C ALA A 696 -64.89 -1.59 41.16
N ARG A 697 -63.87 -2.06 40.43
CA ARG A 697 -63.14 -3.31 40.71
C ARG A 697 -61.79 -3.08 41.36
N LEU A 698 -61.33 -1.83 41.42
CA LEU A 698 -60.01 -1.50 41.91
C LEU A 698 -59.94 -1.57 43.43
N PRO A 699 -58.92 -2.23 44.01
CA PRO A 699 -58.69 -2.24 45.45
C PRO A 699 -58.04 -0.91 45.86
N VAL A 700 -58.79 0.20 45.80
CA VAL A 700 -58.34 1.53 46.23
C VAL A 700 -59.14 2.01 47.43
N ASP A 701 -58.47 2.72 48.33
CA ASP A 701 -59.03 3.23 49.59
C ASP A 701 -59.36 4.73 49.50
N LYS A 702 -58.64 5.46 48.64
CA LYS A 702 -58.81 6.91 48.47
C LYS A 702 -58.87 7.31 46.99
N LEU A 703 -59.57 8.40 46.73
CA LEU A 703 -59.60 9.08 45.44
C LEU A 703 -59.16 10.54 45.63
N LYS A 704 -58.13 10.96 44.89
CA LYS A 704 -57.63 12.34 44.89
C LYS A 704 -58.17 13.08 43.67
N ILE A 705 -58.81 14.22 43.90
CA ILE A 705 -59.34 15.10 42.85
C ILE A 705 -58.22 16.00 42.36
N ASP A 706 -57.93 15.94 41.07
CA ASP A 706 -56.86 16.73 40.43
C ASP A 706 -57.07 18.24 40.65
N GLN A 707 -55.96 18.93 40.92
CA GLN A 707 -55.91 20.37 41.15
C GLN A 707 -56.55 21.21 40.02
N ALA A 708 -56.58 20.74 38.78
CA ALA A 708 -57.18 21.45 37.65
C ALA A 708 -58.69 21.66 37.84
N PHE A 709 -59.38 20.68 38.45
CA PHE A 709 -60.81 20.82 38.77
C PHE A 709 -61.02 21.77 39.94
N VAL A 710 -60.21 21.65 40.99
CA VAL A 710 -60.35 22.43 42.22
C VAL A 710 -59.98 23.91 42.01
N ARG A 711 -58.90 24.21 41.28
CA ARG A 711 -58.48 25.58 40.97
C ARG A 711 -59.51 26.37 40.17
N SER A 712 -60.30 25.66 39.37
CA SER A 712 -61.33 26.27 38.53
C SER A 712 -62.60 26.64 39.31
N LEU A 713 -62.71 26.27 40.60
CA LEU A 713 -63.85 26.62 41.44
C LEU A 713 -63.81 28.09 41.90
N PRO A 714 -64.94 28.82 41.86
CA PRO A 714 -66.26 28.38 41.40
C PRO A 714 -66.45 28.55 39.88
N ASP A 715 -66.67 27.44 39.16
CA ASP A 715 -67.12 27.40 37.77
C ASP A 715 -68.21 26.31 37.65
N PRO A 716 -69.39 26.60 37.08
CA PRO A 716 -70.53 25.67 37.11
C PRO A 716 -70.24 24.29 36.49
N HIS A 717 -69.37 24.21 35.47
CA HIS A 717 -69.02 22.93 34.86
C HIS A 717 -68.08 22.12 35.76
N HIS A 718 -67.10 22.77 36.38
CA HIS A 718 -66.17 22.10 37.30
C HIS A 718 -66.83 21.76 38.64
N GLU A 719 -67.78 22.56 39.12
CA GLU A 719 -68.62 22.26 40.29
C GLU A 719 -69.37 20.93 40.10
N ALA A 720 -70.09 20.79 38.98
CA ALA A 720 -70.80 19.54 38.67
C ALA A 720 -69.88 18.32 38.58
N LEU A 721 -68.65 18.48 38.04
CA LEU A 721 -67.66 17.40 37.98
C LEU A 721 -67.16 17.02 39.37
N VAL A 722 -66.77 17.99 40.19
CA VAL A 722 -66.29 17.77 41.56
C VAL A 722 -67.38 17.12 42.42
N GLU A 723 -68.63 17.60 42.35
CA GLU A 723 -69.78 16.98 43.03
C GLU A 723 -69.98 15.52 42.62
N THR A 724 -69.89 15.24 41.31
CA THR A 724 -70.03 13.88 40.77
C THR A 724 -68.91 12.96 41.27
N ILE A 725 -67.67 13.43 41.27
CA ILE A 725 -66.51 12.67 41.75
C ILE A 725 -66.66 12.35 43.24
N ILE A 726 -67.00 13.34 44.07
CA ILE A 726 -67.21 13.16 45.51
C ILE A 726 -68.35 12.16 45.77
N LEU A 727 -69.47 12.29 45.08
CA LEU A 727 -70.61 11.38 45.23
C LEU A 727 -70.22 9.95 44.84
N MET A 728 -69.50 9.77 43.73
CA MET A 728 -69.07 8.46 43.26
C MET A 728 -68.13 7.79 44.25
N ALA A 729 -67.09 8.49 44.72
CA ALA A 729 -66.14 7.96 45.70
C ALA A 729 -66.86 7.48 46.97
N LYS A 730 -67.79 8.29 47.50
CA LYS A 730 -68.63 7.90 48.65
C LYS A 730 -69.46 6.64 48.40
N ARG A 731 -70.03 6.49 47.20
CA ARG A 731 -70.82 5.29 46.84
C ARG A 731 -69.97 4.04 46.69
N LEU A 732 -68.69 4.20 46.35
CA LEU A 732 -67.72 3.12 46.25
C LEU A 732 -66.98 2.86 47.56
N GLY A 733 -67.28 3.60 48.63
CA GLY A 733 -66.64 3.44 49.94
C GLY A 733 -65.20 3.96 50.00
N MET A 734 -64.83 4.89 49.12
CA MET A 734 -63.51 5.51 49.06
C MET A 734 -63.53 6.87 49.76
N ALA A 735 -62.46 7.18 50.50
CA ALA A 735 -62.23 8.52 51.04
C ALA A 735 -61.81 9.50 49.93
N VAL A 736 -62.12 10.79 50.10
CA VAL A 736 -61.83 11.81 49.08
C VAL A 736 -60.82 12.83 49.58
N VAL A 737 -59.78 13.05 48.77
CA VAL A 737 -58.81 14.12 48.97
C VAL A 737 -58.96 15.12 47.82
N ALA A 738 -59.07 16.42 48.12
CA ALA A 738 -59.09 17.46 47.09
C ALA A 738 -57.75 18.20 47.04
N GLU A 739 -57.11 18.23 45.87
CA GLU A 739 -55.81 18.88 45.68
C GLU A 739 -55.92 20.31 45.16
N GLY A 740 -54.86 21.11 45.32
CA GLY A 740 -54.80 22.45 44.74
C GLY A 740 -55.73 23.47 45.38
N ILE A 741 -56.12 23.29 46.66
CA ILE A 741 -56.92 24.27 47.39
C ILE A 741 -56.07 25.50 47.70
N GLU A 742 -56.43 26.65 47.13
CA GLU A 742 -55.70 27.90 47.29
C GLU A 742 -56.48 28.96 48.07
N THR A 743 -57.81 28.81 48.18
CA THR A 743 -58.68 29.80 48.83
C THR A 743 -59.59 29.17 49.90
N ALA A 744 -59.91 29.95 50.94
CA ALA A 744 -60.85 29.53 51.98
C ALA A 744 -62.25 29.21 51.42
N HIS A 745 -62.66 29.86 50.32
CA HIS A 745 -63.91 29.58 49.63
C HIS A 745 -63.93 28.17 49.04
N GLN A 746 -62.88 27.77 48.32
CA GLN A 746 -62.73 26.41 47.79
C GLN A 746 -62.79 25.36 48.91
N SER A 747 -62.07 25.61 50.01
CA SER A 747 -62.07 24.73 51.19
C SER A 747 -63.47 24.57 51.79
N ALA A 748 -64.21 25.66 51.99
CA ALA A 748 -65.55 25.62 52.57
C ALA A 748 -66.56 24.94 51.65
N TYR A 749 -66.46 25.18 50.34
CA TYR A 749 -67.30 24.54 49.33
C TYR A 749 -67.10 23.03 49.31
N LEU A 750 -65.83 22.57 49.22
CA LEU A 750 -65.48 21.15 49.23
C LEU A 750 -65.90 20.45 50.54
N ALA A 751 -65.73 21.11 51.68
CA ALA A 751 -66.22 20.61 52.97
C ALA A 751 -67.75 20.46 52.99
N GLY A 752 -68.49 21.40 52.39
CA GLY A 752 -69.95 21.36 52.26
C GLY A 752 -70.46 20.19 51.41
N LEU A 753 -69.69 19.78 50.39
CA LEU A 753 -69.94 18.56 49.61
C LEU A 753 -69.55 17.27 50.35
N GLY A 754 -68.93 17.43 51.53
CA GLY A 754 -68.41 16.38 52.39
C GLY A 754 -67.17 15.71 51.82
N CYS A 755 -66.28 16.48 51.19
CA CYS A 755 -64.88 16.10 51.02
C CYS A 755 -64.20 16.08 52.40
N GLU A 756 -63.45 15.02 52.69
CA GLU A 756 -62.89 14.77 54.03
C GLU A 756 -61.54 15.49 54.20
N VAL A 757 -60.67 15.37 53.19
CA VAL A 757 -59.29 15.84 53.27
C VAL A 757 -59.00 16.85 52.15
N GLY A 758 -58.30 17.92 52.48
CA GLY A 758 -57.84 18.93 51.54
C GLY A 758 -56.33 19.11 51.56
N GLN A 759 -55.76 19.35 50.38
CA GLN A 759 -54.35 19.65 50.18
C GLN A 759 -54.21 20.85 49.24
N GLY A 760 -53.31 21.77 49.57
CA GLY A 760 -53.05 22.93 48.72
C GLY A 760 -52.33 24.07 49.42
N TYR A 761 -52.03 25.13 48.67
CA TYR A 761 -51.25 26.26 49.18
C TYR A 761 -51.97 27.10 50.23
N LEU A 762 -53.29 26.95 50.38
CA LEU A 762 -54.03 27.52 51.51
C LEU A 762 -53.48 26.99 52.85
N PHE A 763 -53.12 25.71 52.91
CA PHE A 763 -52.72 25.03 54.14
C PHE A 763 -51.19 24.97 54.32
N GLY A 764 -50.45 25.01 53.21
CA GLY A 764 -48.99 25.04 53.24
C GLY A 764 -48.39 24.67 51.90
N ARG A 765 -47.24 25.27 51.58
CA ARG A 765 -46.41 24.81 50.47
C ARG A 765 -45.60 23.58 50.88
N PRO A 766 -45.17 22.73 49.92
CA PRO A 766 -44.21 21.68 50.21
C PRO A 766 -42.99 22.24 50.93
N SER A 767 -42.68 21.70 52.12
CA SER A 767 -41.64 22.24 52.99
C SER A 767 -40.91 21.12 53.76
N THR A 768 -39.84 21.47 54.47
CA THR A 768 -39.06 20.49 55.23
C THR A 768 -39.84 20.03 56.47
N PRO A 769 -39.54 18.84 57.03
CA PRO A 769 -40.23 18.37 58.24
C PRO A 769 -40.17 19.37 59.42
N GLN A 770 -39.05 20.08 59.57
CA GLN A 770 -38.88 21.10 60.62
C GLN A 770 -39.81 22.30 60.41
N ALA A 771 -40.04 22.72 59.16
CA ALA A 771 -40.94 23.82 58.84
C ALA A 771 -42.42 23.47 59.07
N LEU A 772 -42.78 22.19 58.98
CA LEU A 772 -44.12 21.68 59.31
C LEU A 772 -44.33 21.47 60.82
N GLY A 773 -43.31 21.68 61.65
CA GLY A 773 -43.41 21.55 63.10
C GLY A 773 -43.35 20.11 63.61
N PHE A 774 -42.80 19.16 62.84
CA PHE A 774 -42.59 17.80 63.34
C PHE A 774 -41.46 17.75 64.37
N GLU A 775 -41.79 17.35 65.60
CA GLU A 775 -40.82 17.03 66.64
C GLU A 775 -40.25 15.62 66.45
N VAL A 776 -38.92 15.49 66.48
CA VAL A 776 -38.23 14.21 66.38
C VAL A 776 -38.34 13.49 67.72
N SER A 777 -38.91 12.28 67.71
CA SER A 777 -38.98 11.45 68.92
C SER A 777 -37.56 11.06 69.36
N THR A 778 -37.18 11.44 70.58
CA THR A 778 -35.91 11.00 71.19
C THR A 778 -36.11 9.58 71.73
N ILE A 779 -36.05 8.59 70.85
CA ILE A 779 -35.97 7.19 71.26
C ILE A 779 -34.49 6.77 71.19
N GLN A 780 -33.91 6.55 72.37
CA GLN A 780 -32.58 5.96 72.54
C GLN A 780 -32.53 4.59 71.85
N ALA A 781 -31.59 4.43 70.92
CA ALA A 781 -31.25 3.14 70.34
C ALA A 781 -30.76 2.19 71.44
N ALA A 782 -31.35 0.99 71.51
CA ALA A 782 -30.81 -0.17 72.20
C ALA A 782 -30.10 -1.07 71.20
#